data_AF-A0A953JV52-F1
#
_entry.id   AF-A0A953JV52-F1
#
_cell.length_a   1.000
_cell.length_b   1.000
_cell.length_c   1.000
_cell.angle_alpha   90.00
_cell.angle_beta   90.00
_cell.angle_gamma   90.00
#
_symmetry.space_group_name_H-M   'P 1'
#
loop_
_entity.id
_entity.type
_entity.pdbx_description
1 polymer ?
#
loop_
_entity_poly.entity_id
_entity_poly.type
_entity_poly.pdbx_seq_one_letter_code
_entity_poly.pdbx_strand_id
1 'polypeptide(L)'
;MDHPSRTARRSPRRVTRPYVKFTDALARWIITIGGAGSIAAVLGVCAFLIYVVWPLFLPPRIAGARTVSVKWQAPPPARIGVDDNGLIGWAVEPSGTLRVFRLSDGATLARQPLADGAELTAISPSRAGENILALGFADGAIRVLEIEFTTQVLSAMEADKLLVDRRQSAYTFPYLDGLAERIDERQARVHRVRAATKVVVPAPMSASPVRVLDLAAAPRGYRLASLDDDGVLRHSQLNIDVSAAKNDTPVVSLAVNYREVRDAPPDFLLLSDANLYAVWSDGDFARYHARRDTARLLETGDLVADRQASLTAINTLAGRGTLIVGDSQGTLSAWFLTRPEGGGALDDAKLTLARQFSSRTQAVTALAASPRSRLFSAGYQDGYVQVIQATSGQTLAGAALESDAAIASLDIGPQEDVLIASTASGIALAELELHHPEATFATLFTPVWYQDYAGPEQVWQSTGGSQSNEPKFGVMPLLFGTVKATVYSLLFGVPIAILAAIYTSEFLSRKARARVKPAVEVMASLPSVVLGYLAAFVIAPFVARFVPEIIASVMTIPFAFLTAGYLGQLLPERSWLWLRQYRFFFVVLVLPLGVALSWLVGKPLEQLLFDGDMHRWLDGGEGSTVGGWLILLAPLSAIGVGYVVAREITPRLRRLSAHWSRLRCAVVDLAKFIGGVVVTLLVAFALAQLFDWLQFDPRNLYLGSYIQRNAMIVGFAMGFAIIPIIYTIADDALGSVPDHLRSASLGAGATPLQTTVRIVIPTAMSGLFSAVMIGLGRAVGETMIVLMAAGNTPIMDWNIFNGFRTLSANLAVELPEADQGSTHFRVLFLTALALFAMTFVVNTVAEGVRQRFRRRAYQL
;
A
#
# COMPACT_ATOMS: atom_id res chain seq x y z
N MET A 1 57.51 -78.59 -19.34
CA MET A 1 56.66 -79.10 -18.24
C MET A 1 55.68 -78.01 -17.89
N ASP A 2 54.46 -78.15 -18.42
CA ASP A 2 53.32 -77.25 -18.24
C ASP A 2 52.70 -77.41 -16.85
N HIS A 3 52.40 -76.30 -16.19
CA HIS A 3 51.39 -76.26 -15.13
C HIS A 3 50.38 -75.14 -15.40
N PRO A 4 49.08 -75.38 -15.19
CA PRO A 4 48.02 -74.74 -15.95
C PRO A 4 47.52 -73.43 -15.30
N SER A 5 47.15 -72.49 -16.16
CA SER A 5 46.46 -71.25 -15.84
C SER A 5 45.16 -71.49 -15.07
N ARG A 6 45.06 -70.96 -13.84
CA ARG A 6 43.80 -70.86 -13.10
C ARG A 6 42.87 -69.88 -13.81
N THR A 7 41.78 -70.42 -14.35
CA THR A 7 40.70 -69.70 -14.99
C THR A 7 40.00 -68.76 -14.00
N ALA A 8 39.89 -67.49 -14.36
CA ALA A 8 39.07 -66.51 -13.65
C ALA A 8 37.59 -66.93 -13.76
N ARG A 9 36.98 -67.34 -12.64
CA ARG A 9 35.53 -67.54 -12.54
C ARG A 9 34.83 -66.20 -12.79
N ARG A 10 34.26 -66.02 -13.99
CA ARG A 10 33.30 -64.94 -14.29
C ARG A 10 32.13 -65.05 -13.31
N SER A 11 31.92 -64.03 -12.49
CA SER A 11 30.72 -63.90 -11.66
C SER A 11 29.46 -64.00 -12.52
N PRO A 12 28.41 -64.73 -12.13
CA PRO A 12 27.19 -64.83 -12.92
C PRO A 12 26.57 -63.44 -13.07
N ARG A 13 26.31 -63.02 -14.33
CA ARG A 13 25.53 -61.82 -14.64
C ARG A 13 24.17 -61.97 -13.96
N ARG A 14 23.92 -61.22 -12.88
CA ARG A 14 22.61 -61.14 -12.24
C ARG A 14 21.62 -60.59 -13.27
N VAL A 15 20.80 -61.47 -13.85
CA VAL A 15 19.71 -61.08 -14.75
C VAL A 15 18.63 -60.42 -13.89
N THR A 16 18.47 -59.10 -14.03
CA THR A 16 17.42 -58.34 -13.33
C THR A 16 16.06 -58.89 -13.70
N ARG A 17 15.25 -59.27 -12.70
CA ARG A 17 13.91 -59.82 -12.90
C ARG A 17 13.05 -58.86 -13.73
N PRO A 18 12.23 -59.34 -14.68
CA PRO A 18 11.45 -58.48 -15.58
C PRO A 18 10.47 -57.55 -14.84
N TYR A 19 9.89 -57.99 -13.73
CA TYR A 19 9.05 -57.14 -12.87
C TYR A 19 9.81 -55.92 -12.32
N VAL A 20 11.09 -56.06 -11.93
CA VAL A 20 11.91 -54.94 -11.43
C VAL A 20 12.15 -53.89 -12.52
N LYS A 21 12.35 -54.33 -13.77
CA LYS A 21 12.52 -53.42 -14.92
C LYS A 21 11.21 -52.68 -15.24
N PHE A 22 10.08 -53.36 -15.13
CA PHE A 22 8.76 -52.74 -15.30
C PHE A 22 8.48 -51.71 -14.19
N THR A 23 8.72 -52.06 -12.92
CA THR A 23 8.52 -51.13 -11.80
C THR A 23 9.46 -49.92 -11.88
N ASP A 24 10.70 -50.11 -12.31
CA ASP A 24 11.66 -49.01 -12.49
C ASP A 24 11.24 -48.08 -13.65
N ALA A 25 10.75 -48.65 -14.76
CA ALA A 25 10.21 -47.87 -15.87
C ALA A 25 8.95 -47.10 -15.48
N LEU A 26 8.03 -47.74 -14.75
CA LEU A 26 6.81 -47.12 -14.23
C LEU A 26 7.14 -45.99 -13.25
N ALA A 27 8.06 -46.22 -12.30
CA ALA A 27 8.50 -45.20 -11.35
C ALA A 27 9.11 -43.99 -12.07
N ARG A 28 9.95 -44.22 -13.08
CA ARG A 28 10.52 -43.14 -13.90
C ARG A 28 9.45 -42.33 -14.62
N TRP A 29 8.44 -43.00 -15.19
CA TRP A 29 7.30 -42.35 -15.82
C TRP A 29 6.48 -41.53 -14.83
N ILE A 30 6.14 -42.08 -13.66
CA ILE A 30 5.39 -41.37 -12.62
C ILE A 30 6.16 -40.14 -12.13
N ILE A 31 7.46 -40.27 -11.86
CA ILE A 31 8.30 -39.15 -11.41
C ILE A 31 8.41 -38.07 -12.50
N THR A 32 8.57 -38.47 -13.76
CA THR A 32 8.71 -37.52 -14.88
C THR A 32 7.39 -36.81 -15.18
N ILE A 33 6.26 -37.53 -15.28
CA ILE A 33 4.93 -36.94 -15.44
C ILE A 33 4.60 -36.05 -14.24
N GLY A 34 4.85 -36.53 -13.02
CA GLY A 34 4.59 -35.77 -11.80
C GLY A 34 5.38 -34.47 -11.76
N GLY A 35 6.69 -34.53 -12.04
CA GLY A 35 7.56 -33.36 -12.10
C GLY A 35 7.15 -32.37 -13.20
N ALA A 36 6.91 -32.86 -14.42
CA ALA A 36 6.42 -32.03 -15.52
C ALA A 36 5.05 -31.41 -15.22
N GLY A 37 4.15 -32.17 -14.58
CA GLY A 37 2.84 -31.73 -14.15
C GLY A 37 2.90 -30.64 -13.08
N SER A 38 3.79 -30.76 -12.08
CA SER A 38 4.01 -29.70 -11.08
C SER A 38 4.51 -28.41 -11.73
N ILE A 39 5.44 -28.50 -12.69
CA ILE A 39 5.93 -27.33 -13.43
C ILE A 39 4.80 -26.71 -14.25
N ALA A 40 4.02 -27.52 -14.96
CA ALA A 40 2.87 -27.06 -15.75
C ALA A 40 1.81 -26.39 -14.86
N ALA A 41 1.54 -26.92 -13.66
CA ALA A 41 0.61 -26.32 -12.71
C ALA A 41 1.11 -24.95 -12.21
N VAL A 42 2.40 -24.84 -11.84
CA VAL A 42 3.02 -23.58 -11.40
C VAL A 42 2.99 -22.52 -12.51
N LEU A 43 3.34 -22.92 -13.75
CA LEU A 43 3.24 -22.04 -14.92
C LEU A 43 1.78 -21.67 -15.24
N GLY A 44 0.83 -22.60 -15.05
CA GLY A 44 -0.60 -22.36 -15.20
C GLY A 44 -1.13 -21.33 -14.20
N VAL A 45 -0.72 -21.41 -12.93
CA VAL A 45 -1.03 -20.38 -11.93
C VAL A 45 -0.45 -19.03 -12.35
N CYS A 46 0.81 -18.98 -12.80
CA CYS A 46 1.42 -17.75 -13.29
C CYS A 46 0.65 -17.16 -14.49
N ALA A 47 0.30 -17.99 -15.47
CA ALA A 47 -0.50 -17.58 -16.62
C ALA A 47 -1.90 -17.07 -16.22
N PHE A 48 -2.53 -17.71 -15.24
CA PHE A 48 -3.81 -17.26 -14.69
C PHE A 48 -3.69 -15.90 -13.98
N LEU A 49 -2.66 -15.70 -13.14
CA LEU A 49 -2.40 -14.41 -12.51
C LEU A 49 -2.19 -13.32 -13.56
N ILE A 50 -1.39 -13.58 -14.60
CA ILE A 50 -1.17 -12.65 -15.70
C ILE A 50 -2.49 -12.34 -16.43
N TYR A 51 -3.32 -13.36 -16.69
CA TYR A 51 -4.62 -13.18 -17.35
C TYR A 51 -5.56 -12.26 -16.55
N VAL A 52 -5.63 -12.42 -15.22
CA VAL A 52 -6.48 -11.56 -14.36
C VAL A 52 -5.94 -10.13 -14.26
N VAL A 53 -4.62 -9.98 -14.27
CA VAL A 53 -3.91 -8.69 -14.16
C VAL A 53 -3.92 -7.92 -15.48
N TRP A 54 -3.88 -8.60 -16.63
CA TRP A 54 -3.71 -7.99 -17.94
C TRP A 54 -4.67 -6.81 -18.24
N PRO A 55 -5.97 -6.88 -17.89
CA PRO A 55 -6.89 -5.77 -18.13
C PRO A 55 -6.54 -4.46 -17.40
N LEU A 56 -5.73 -4.50 -16.33
CA LEU A 56 -5.26 -3.27 -15.66
C LEU A 56 -4.48 -2.35 -16.58
N PHE A 57 -3.79 -2.91 -17.58
CA PHE A 57 -2.90 -2.17 -18.45
C PHE A 57 -3.47 -1.95 -19.86
N LEU A 58 -4.75 -2.25 -20.06
CA LEU A 58 -5.42 -1.95 -21.32
C LEU A 58 -5.62 -0.43 -21.43
N PRO A 59 -5.27 0.18 -22.59
CA PRO A 59 -5.43 1.60 -22.78
C PRO A 59 -6.93 1.95 -22.80
N PRO A 60 -7.36 2.98 -22.06
CA PRO A 60 -8.72 3.48 -22.14
C PRO A 60 -8.98 4.11 -23.51
N ARG A 61 -10.25 4.11 -23.95
CA ARG A 61 -10.64 4.59 -25.27
C ARG A 61 -11.96 5.33 -25.23
N ILE A 62 -12.08 6.35 -26.09
CA ILE A 62 -13.36 6.95 -26.47
C ILE A 62 -13.82 6.23 -27.73
N ALA A 63 -14.91 5.48 -27.62
CA ALA A 63 -15.52 4.73 -28.72
C ALA A 63 -16.84 5.39 -29.15
N GLY A 64 -17.30 5.05 -30.36
CA GLY A 64 -18.68 5.37 -30.77
C GLY A 64 -19.04 6.85 -30.84
N ALA A 65 -18.06 7.75 -30.99
CA ALA A 65 -18.31 9.19 -31.09
C ALA A 65 -19.32 9.49 -32.22
N ARG A 66 -20.49 9.97 -31.85
CA ARG A 66 -21.58 10.29 -32.76
C ARG A 66 -22.20 11.64 -32.43
N THR A 67 -22.52 12.39 -33.47
CA THR A 67 -23.23 13.65 -33.34
C THR A 67 -24.71 13.41 -33.57
N VAL A 68 -25.53 13.90 -32.64
CA VAL A 68 -26.99 13.85 -32.75
C VAL A 68 -27.47 15.29 -32.90
N SER A 69 -28.08 15.58 -34.05
CA SER A 69 -28.55 16.92 -34.36
C SER A 69 -29.78 17.26 -33.52
N VAL A 70 -29.56 17.99 -32.42
CA VAL A 70 -30.63 18.57 -31.62
C VAL A 70 -30.72 20.06 -31.96
N LYS A 71 -31.87 20.49 -32.50
CA LYS A 71 -32.10 21.92 -32.73
C LYS A 71 -32.34 22.61 -31.39
N TRP A 72 -31.36 23.38 -30.94
CA TRP A 72 -31.46 24.31 -29.82
C TRP A 72 -31.86 25.69 -30.33
N GLN A 73 -32.56 26.48 -29.51
CA GLN A 73 -32.66 27.92 -29.75
C GLN A 73 -31.35 28.53 -29.25
N ALA A 74 -30.59 29.23 -30.10
CA ALA A 74 -29.34 29.86 -29.69
C ALA A 74 -29.59 30.84 -28.53
N PRO A 75 -28.77 30.84 -27.45
CA PRO A 75 -27.51 30.11 -27.27
C PRO A 75 -27.64 28.61 -26.90
N PRO A 76 -26.58 27.78 -27.06
CA PRO A 76 -26.58 26.37 -26.66
C PRO A 76 -26.91 26.20 -25.17
N PRO A 77 -27.34 24.99 -24.74
CA PRO A 77 -27.79 24.76 -23.38
C PRO A 77 -26.69 25.01 -22.34
N ALA A 78 -27.05 25.73 -21.28
CA ALA A 78 -26.14 26.11 -20.20
C ALA A 78 -25.59 24.90 -19.44
N ARG A 79 -26.40 23.84 -19.32
CA ARG A 79 -25.98 22.55 -18.76
C ARG A 79 -26.66 21.41 -19.51
N ILE A 80 -25.95 20.30 -19.61
CA ILE A 80 -26.44 19.04 -20.16
C ILE A 80 -26.06 17.91 -19.20
N GLY A 81 -26.82 16.81 -19.25
CA GLY A 81 -26.51 15.59 -18.52
C GLY A 81 -27.29 14.40 -19.07
N VAL A 82 -27.00 13.22 -18.52
CA VAL A 82 -27.57 11.94 -18.94
C VAL A 82 -28.19 11.25 -17.73
N ASP A 83 -29.24 10.46 -17.96
CA ASP A 83 -29.84 9.61 -16.92
C ASP A 83 -28.94 8.42 -16.55
N ASP A 84 -29.23 7.78 -15.43
CA ASP A 84 -28.44 6.65 -14.91
C ASP A 84 -28.35 5.44 -15.86
N ASN A 85 -29.23 5.34 -16.86
CA ASN A 85 -29.27 4.23 -17.82
C ASN A 85 -28.68 4.58 -19.20
N GLY A 86 -28.23 5.82 -19.42
CA GLY A 86 -27.67 6.21 -20.72
C GLY A 86 -28.68 6.28 -21.86
N LEU A 87 -29.99 6.44 -21.57
CA LEU A 87 -31.07 6.43 -22.55
C LEU A 87 -31.67 7.81 -22.82
N ILE A 88 -31.76 8.65 -21.78
CA ILE A 88 -32.39 9.96 -21.80
C ILE A 88 -31.35 11.02 -21.44
N GLY A 89 -31.27 12.05 -22.29
CA GLY A 89 -30.52 13.26 -22.01
C GLY A 89 -31.44 14.35 -21.47
N TRP A 90 -30.89 15.20 -20.63
CA TRP A 90 -31.58 16.40 -20.16
C TRP A 90 -30.67 17.60 -20.35
N ALA A 91 -31.26 18.76 -20.66
CA ALA A 91 -30.55 20.00 -20.85
C ALA A 91 -31.34 21.16 -20.24
N VAL A 92 -30.62 22.10 -19.62
CA VAL A 92 -31.19 23.35 -19.14
C VAL A 92 -30.90 24.42 -20.18
N GLU A 93 -31.95 24.89 -20.85
CA GLU A 93 -31.85 25.96 -21.83
C GLU A 93 -31.71 27.33 -21.14
N PRO A 94 -31.02 28.32 -21.74
CA PRO A 94 -30.87 29.67 -21.18
C PRO A 94 -32.20 30.37 -20.87
N SER A 95 -33.30 29.94 -21.51
CA SER A 95 -34.66 30.39 -21.23
C SER A 95 -35.23 29.95 -19.88
N GLY A 96 -34.49 29.17 -19.08
CA GLY A 96 -34.98 28.63 -17.81
C GLY A 96 -35.91 27.43 -17.99
N THR A 97 -35.82 26.71 -19.10
CA THR A 97 -36.62 25.51 -19.39
C THR A 97 -35.74 24.25 -19.34
N LEU A 98 -36.18 23.23 -18.60
CA LEU A 98 -35.62 21.89 -18.68
C LEU A 98 -36.19 21.18 -19.91
N ARG A 99 -35.30 20.76 -20.81
CA ARG A 99 -35.65 19.94 -21.97
C ARG A 99 -35.13 18.53 -21.77
N VAL A 100 -36.04 17.56 -21.86
CA VAL A 100 -35.74 16.13 -21.79
C VAL A 100 -35.84 15.57 -23.20
N PHE A 101 -34.83 14.83 -23.64
CA PHE A 101 -34.75 14.31 -25.00
C PHE A 101 -34.13 12.90 -25.03
N ARG A 102 -34.44 12.13 -26.07
CA ARG A 102 -33.86 10.81 -26.27
C ARG A 102 -32.45 10.94 -26.83
N LEU A 103 -31.49 10.17 -26.30
CA LEU A 103 -30.10 10.22 -26.73
C LEU A 103 -29.83 9.59 -28.11
N SER A 104 -30.68 8.68 -28.58
CA SER A 104 -30.44 8.00 -29.86
C SER A 104 -30.75 8.85 -31.10
N ASP A 105 -31.73 9.76 -31.02
CA ASP A 105 -32.21 10.57 -32.15
C ASP A 105 -32.39 12.06 -31.82
N GLY A 106 -32.24 12.47 -30.56
CA GLY A 106 -32.41 13.86 -30.14
C GLY A 106 -33.86 14.32 -30.05
N ALA A 107 -34.83 13.41 -30.17
CA ALA A 107 -36.25 13.74 -30.11
C ALA A 107 -36.63 14.23 -28.71
N THR A 108 -37.34 15.36 -28.65
CA THR A 108 -37.80 15.93 -27.38
C THR A 108 -38.91 15.06 -26.79
N LEU A 109 -38.75 14.64 -25.54
CA LEU A 109 -39.72 13.84 -24.79
C LEU A 109 -40.58 14.73 -23.88
N ALA A 110 -39.98 15.70 -23.19
CA ALA A 110 -40.67 16.62 -22.30
C ALA A 110 -40.00 17.99 -22.24
N ARG A 111 -40.77 19.01 -21.90
CA ARG A 111 -40.30 20.35 -21.56
C ARG A 111 -40.97 20.80 -20.27
N GLN A 112 -40.18 21.26 -19.31
CA GLN A 112 -40.66 21.73 -18.01
C GLN A 112 -40.06 23.11 -17.72
N PRO A 113 -40.86 24.17 -17.53
CA PRO A 113 -40.36 25.46 -17.08
C PRO A 113 -39.84 25.34 -15.64
N LEU A 114 -38.64 25.87 -15.37
CA LEU A 114 -38.02 25.84 -14.03
C LEU A 114 -38.37 27.10 -13.22
N ALA A 115 -38.83 28.16 -13.90
CA ALA A 115 -39.33 29.38 -13.29
C ALA A 115 -40.53 29.97 -14.04
N ASP A 116 -41.30 30.78 -13.32
CA ASP A 116 -42.49 31.49 -13.82
C ASP A 116 -42.07 32.75 -14.60
N GLY A 117 -41.34 32.56 -15.71
CA GLY A 117 -40.98 33.64 -16.64
C GLY A 117 -39.72 34.44 -16.30
N ALA A 118 -38.96 34.07 -15.25
CA ALA A 118 -37.67 34.69 -14.93
C ALA A 118 -36.53 34.09 -15.79
N GLU A 119 -35.70 34.95 -16.39
CA GLU A 119 -34.54 34.52 -17.19
C GLU A 119 -33.43 33.94 -16.30
N LEU A 120 -32.79 32.87 -16.77
CA LEU A 120 -31.71 32.19 -16.06
C LEU A 120 -30.40 32.94 -16.27
N THR A 121 -29.74 33.36 -15.20
CA THR A 121 -28.49 34.13 -15.24
C THR A 121 -27.28 33.30 -14.78
N ALA A 122 -27.47 32.36 -13.85
CA ALA A 122 -26.40 31.50 -13.33
C ALA A 122 -26.89 30.08 -13.06
N ILE A 123 -26.02 29.09 -13.24
CA ILE A 123 -26.29 27.69 -12.94
C ILE A 123 -25.05 27.04 -12.32
N SER A 124 -25.23 26.27 -11.24
CA SER A 124 -24.18 25.41 -10.71
C SER A 124 -24.72 24.05 -10.24
N PRO A 125 -24.08 22.93 -10.62
CA PRO A 125 -24.42 21.63 -10.08
C PRO A 125 -23.89 21.42 -8.66
N SER A 126 -24.63 20.64 -7.88
CA SER A 126 -24.14 20.06 -6.64
C SER A 126 -23.02 19.10 -6.95
N ARG A 127 -21.86 19.34 -6.36
CA ARG A 127 -20.63 18.55 -6.61
C ARG A 127 -20.54 17.27 -5.78
N ALA A 128 -21.64 16.86 -5.15
CA ALA A 128 -21.72 15.69 -4.28
C ALA A 128 -22.28 14.42 -4.96
N GLY A 129 -22.37 14.41 -6.29
CA GLY A 129 -22.91 13.26 -7.04
C GLY A 129 -24.43 13.10 -6.97
N GLU A 130 -25.12 14.09 -6.39
CA GLU A 130 -26.58 14.20 -6.45
C GLU A 130 -26.95 15.01 -7.69
N ASN A 131 -28.05 14.67 -8.36
CA ASN A 131 -28.54 15.40 -9.54
C ASN A 131 -29.17 16.75 -9.18
N ILE A 132 -28.52 17.49 -8.30
CA ILE A 132 -29.02 18.72 -7.72
C ILE A 132 -28.36 19.89 -8.41
N LEU A 133 -29.16 20.89 -8.75
CA LEU A 133 -28.74 22.10 -9.45
C LEU A 133 -29.21 23.30 -8.63
N ALA A 134 -28.35 24.31 -8.52
CA ALA A 134 -28.73 25.64 -8.08
C ALA A 134 -28.84 26.55 -9.30
N LEU A 135 -29.97 27.24 -9.42
CA LEU A 135 -30.29 28.19 -10.49
C LEU A 135 -30.45 29.58 -9.92
N GLY A 136 -29.75 30.55 -10.49
CA GLY A 136 -29.88 31.97 -10.21
C GLY A 136 -30.61 32.66 -11.36
N PHE A 137 -31.50 33.58 -11.02
CA PHE A 137 -32.37 34.26 -11.96
C PHE A 137 -32.13 35.77 -11.99
N ALA A 138 -32.60 36.42 -13.05
CA ALA A 138 -32.52 37.86 -13.24
C ALA A 138 -33.28 38.66 -12.18
N ASP A 139 -34.27 38.06 -11.51
CA ASP A 139 -35.02 38.65 -10.40
C ASP A 139 -34.30 38.55 -9.04
N GLY A 140 -33.10 37.98 -9.01
CA GLY A 140 -32.31 37.78 -7.79
C GLY A 140 -32.70 36.53 -6.98
N ALA A 141 -33.70 35.76 -7.42
CA ALA A 141 -34.09 34.53 -6.75
C ALA A 141 -33.10 33.39 -7.04
N ILE A 142 -32.93 32.49 -6.06
CA ILE A 142 -32.15 31.26 -6.25
C ILE A 142 -33.03 30.05 -5.98
N ARG A 143 -33.08 29.09 -6.91
CA ARG A 143 -33.83 27.84 -6.75
C ARG A 143 -32.87 26.66 -6.74
N VAL A 144 -32.98 25.81 -5.72
CA VAL A 144 -32.28 24.53 -5.67
C VAL A 144 -33.27 23.44 -6.06
N LEU A 145 -32.93 22.69 -7.10
CA LEU A 145 -33.78 21.65 -7.68
C LEU A 145 -33.01 20.34 -7.80
N GLU A 146 -33.73 19.22 -7.72
CA GLU A 146 -33.23 17.89 -8.01
C GLU A 146 -33.78 17.43 -9.36
N ILE A 147 -32.92 16.93 -10.24
CA ILE A 147 -33.32 16.19 -11.43
C ILE A 147 -33.61 14.74 -10.99
N GLU A 148 -34.89 14.44 -10.83
CA GLU A 148 -35.36 13.15 -10.37
C GLU A 148 -35.48 12.18 -11.57
N PHE A 149 -34.77 11.06 -11.46
CA PHE A 149 -34.86 9.94 -12.38
C PHE A 149 -35.82 8.89 -11.82
N THR A 150 -36.95 8.69 -12.50
CA THR A 150 -37.95 7.69 -12.08
C THR A 150 -38.04 6.59 -13.10
N THR A 151 -37.91 5.34 -12.63
CA THR A 151 -38.11 4.14 -13.45
C THR A 151 -39.32 3.39 -12.92
N GLN A 152 -40.34 3.24 -13.76
CA GLN A 152 -41.58 2.54 -13.41
C GLN A 152 -41.76 1.32 -14.29
N VAL A 153 -41.89 0.13 -13.69
CA VAL A 153 -42.27 -1.09 -14.42
C VAL A 153 -43.77 -1.05 -14.69
N LEU A 154 -44.17 -1.21 -15.94
CA LEU A 154 -45.58 -1.23 -16.34
C LEU A 154 -46.25 -2.53 -15.92
N SER A 155 -47.54 -2.47 -15.60
CA SER A 155 -48.33 -3.67 -15.34
C SER A 155 -48.46 -4.52 -16.62
N ALA A 156 -48.64 -5.84 -16.47
CA ALA A 156 -48.73 -6.75 -17.62
C ALA A 156 -49.83 -6.33 -18.62
N MET A 157 -50.94 -5.77 -18.13
CA MET A 157 -52.05 -5.33 -18.97
C MET A 157 -51.74 -4.04 -19.77
N GLU A 158 -50.98 -3.11 -19.18
CA GLU A 158 -50.50 -1.90 -19.86
C GLU A 158 -49.38 -2.23 -20.85
N ALA A 159 -48.46 -3.11 -20.45
CA ALA A 159 -47.38 -3.61 -21.29
C ALA A 159 -47.93 -4.35 -22.51
N ASP A 160 -48.93 -5.23 -22.34
CA ASP A 160 -49.55 -5.95 -23.47
C ASP A 160 -50.19 -4.97 -24.47
N LYS A 161 -50.93 -3.95 -24.01
CA LYS A 161 -51.50 -2.92 -24.90
C LYS A 161 -50.42 -2.14 -25.65
N LEU A 162 -49.33 -1.81 -24.97
CA LEU A 162 -48.23 -1.02 -25.51
C LEU A 162 -47.37 -1.82 -26.52
N LEU A 163 -47.14 -3.11 -26.24
CA LEU A 163 -46.24 -3.98 -27.00
C LEU A 163 -46.95 -4.66 -28.18
N VAL A 164 -48.27 -4.89 -28.10
CA VAL A 164 -49.07 -5.47 -29.20
C VAL A 164 -49.12 -4.54 -30.42
N ASP A 165 -49.16 -3.22 -30.22
CA ASP A 165 -49.22 -2.22 -31.30
C ASP A 165 -47.86 -1.98 -31.99
N ARG A 166 -46.75 -2.47 -31.41
CA ARG A 166 -45.37 -2.16 -31.85
C ARG A 166 -44.50 -3.39 -32.03
N ARG A 167 -45.08 -4.46 -32.60
CA ARG A 167 -44.44 -5.78 -32.82
C ARG A 167 -43.18 -5.76 -33.70
N GLN A 168 -42.93 -4.69 -34.45
CA GLN A 168 -41.73 -4.52 -35.26
C GLN A 168 -41.17 -3.11 -35.00
N SER A 169 -39.99 -2.99 -34.38
CA SER A 169 -38.84 -2.17 -34.86
C SER A 169 -37.93 -1.52 -33.78
N ALA A 170 -38.28 -1.43 -32.48
CA ALA A 170 -37.35 -0.79 -31.51
C ALA A 170 -37.44 -1.34 -30.08
N TYR A 171 -36.28 -1.51 -29.43
CA TYR A 171 -36.16 -1.88 -28.01
C TYR A 171 -36.56 -0.73 -27.07
N THR A 172 -36.45 0.52 -27.53
CA THR A 172 -36.87 1.73 -26.81
C THR A 172 -37.81 2.58 -27.67
N PHE A 173 -38.81 3.20 -27.07
CA PHE A 173 -39.79 4.02 -27.79
C PHE A 173 -40.43 5.08 -26.88
N PRO A 174 -40.96 6.20 -27.43
CA PRO A 174 -41.48 7.28 -26.61
C PRO A 174 -42.84 6.88 -26.03
N TYR A 175 -43.07 7.20 -24.75
CA TYR A 175 -44.31 6.94 -24.05
C TYR A 175 -44.66 8.09 -23.10
N LEU A 176 -45.74 8.81 -23.41
CA LEU A 176 -46.16 10.02 -22.71
C LEU A 176 -45.00 11.04 -22.63
N ASP A 177 -44.58 11.38 -21.41
CA ASP A 177 -43.50 12.32 -21.08
C ASP A 177 -42.14 11.62 -20.83
N GLY A 178 -42.03 10.34 -21.18
CA GLY A 178 -40.83 9.53 -20.92
C GLY A 178 -40.48 8.57 -22.06
N LEU A 179 -39.55 7.68 -21.75
CA LEU A 179 -39.07 6.64 -22.67
C LEU A 179 -39.41 5.26 -22.12
N ALA A 180 -40.17 4.48 -22.89
CA ALA A 180 -40.42 3.09 -22.59
C ALA A 180 -39.30 2.20 -23.17
N GLU A 181 -38.82 1.27 -22.37
CA GLU A 181 -37.88 0.22 -22.74
C GLU A 181 -38.54 -1.15 -22.53
N ARG A 182 -38.41 -2.02 -23.53
CA ARG A 182 -38.91 -3.39 -23.47
C ARG A 182 -37.91 -4.29 -22.74
N ILE A 183 -38.35 -4.93 -21.65
CA ILE A 183 -37.56 -5.90 -20.89
C ILE A 183 -37.71 -7.31 -21.52
N ASP A 184 -38.96 -7.70 -21.78
CA ASP A 184 -39.32 -9.00 -22.39
C ASP A 184 -40.64 -8.88 -23.18
N GLU A 185 -41.19 -9.96 -23.73
CA GLU A 185 -42.39 -9.96 -24.58
C GLU A 185 -43.64 -9.37 -23.91
N ARG A 186 -43.72 -9.39 -22.56
CA ARG A 186 -44.88 -8.89 -21.78
C ARG A 186 -44.53 -7.85 -20.72
N GLN A 187 -43.29 -7.37 -20.70
CA GLN A 187 -42.83 -6.42 -19.69
C GLN A 187 -42.08 -5.26 -20.32
N ALA A 188 -42.43 -4.07 -19.88
CA ALA A 188 -41.76 -2.83 -20.25
C ALA A 188 -41.60 -1.95 -19.01
N ARG A 189 -40.52 -1.18 -18.98
CA ARG A 189 -40.29 -0.13 -17.98
C ARG A 189 -40.28 1.23 -18.65
N VAL A 190 -40.70 2.26 -17.92
CA VAL A 190 -40.72 3.64 -18.41
C VAL A 190 -39.77 4.46 -17.55
N HIS A 191 -38.84 5.13 -18.22
CA HIS A 191 -37.91 6.08 -17.65
C HIS A 191 -38.45 7.49 -17.84
N ARG A 192 -38.50 8.28 -16.77
CA ARG A 192 -38.87 9.70 -16.81
C ARG A 192 -37.85 10.53 -16.05
N VAL A 193 -37.62 11.73 -16.56
CA VAL A 193 -36.76 12.75 -15.96
C VAL A 193 -37.62 13.97 -15.66
N ARG A 194 -37.59 14.46 -14.43
CA ARG A 194 -38.32 15.68 -14.02
C ARG A 194 -37.46 16.52 -13.09
N ALA A 195 -37.65 17.83 -13.09
CA ALA A 195 -37.07 18.70 -12.06
C ALA A 195 -38.04 18.87 -10.90
N ALA A 196 -37.59 18.59 -9.68
CA ALA A 196 -38.33 18.84 -8.45
C ALA A 196 -37.61 19.94 -7.64
N THR A 197 -38.28 21.07 -7.43
CA THR A 197 -37.76 22.15 -6.59
C THR A 197 -37.71 21.70 -5.13
N LYS A 198 -36.52 21.72 -4.53
CA LYS A 198 -36.33 21.35 -3.12
C LYS A 198 -36.33 22.56 -2.21
N VAL A 199 -35.64 23.62 -2.60
CA VAL A 199 -35.52 24.85 -1.81
C VAL A 199 -35.64 26.05 -2.74
N VAL A 200 -36.42 27.04 -2.31
CA VAL A 200 -36.47 28.36 -2.96
C VAL A 200 -35.89 29.36 -1.98
N VAL A 201 -34.80 30.00 -2.36
CA VAL A 201 -34.23 31.13 -1.64
C VAL A 201 -34.83 32.39 -2.25
N PRO A 202 -35.74 33.08 -1.55
CA PRO A 202 -36.36 34.29 -2.08
C PRO A 202 -35.31 35.38 -2.30
N ALA A 203 -35.52 36.21 -3.32
CA ALA A 203 -34.65 37.32 -3.63
C ALA A 203 -34.53 38.27 -2.40
N PRO A 204 -33.32 38.74 -2.05
CA PRO A 204 -33.18 39.82 -1.08
C PRO A 204 -33.91 41.08 -1.59
N MET A 205 -34.26 42.01 -0.68
CA MET A 205 -35.03 43.21 -1.03
C MET A 205 -34.40 44.12 -2.12
N SER A 206 -33.12 43.93 -2.42
CA SER A 206 -32.45 44.49 -3.61
C SER A 206 -32.43 43.40 -4.69
N ALA A 207 -33.37 43.45 -5.63
CA ALA A 207 -33.57 42.46 -6.68
C ALA A 207 -32.55 42.66 -7.82
N SER A 208 -31.28 42.37 -7.54
CA SER A 208 -30.21 42.42 -8.55
C SER A 208 -29.95 41.01 -9.10
N PRO A 209 -29.71 40.87 -10.42
CA PRO A 209 -29.46 39.56 -11.05
C PRO A 209 -28.35 38.77 -10.37
N VAL A 210 -28.52 37.46 -10.26
CA VAL A 210 -27.47 36.57 -9.75
C VAL A 210 -26.43 36.34 -10.84
N ARG A 211 -25.21 36.83 -10.64
CA ARG A 211 -24.11 36.74 -11.62
C ARG A 211 -23.45 35.37 -11.64
N VAL A 212 -23.08 34.87 -10.47
CA VAL A 212 -22.42 33.56 -10.31
C VAL A 212 -22.82 32.96 -8.97
N LEU A 213 -22.94 31.64 -8.92
CA LEU A 213 -23.28 30.93 -7.71
C LEU A 213 -22.60 29.57 -7.69
N ASP A 214 -22.48 28.99 -6.50
CA ASP A 214 -22.05 27.61 -6.35
C ASP A 214 -22.73 26.92 -5.18
N LEU A 215 -22.85 25.58 -5.26
CA LEU A 215 -23.55 24.75 -4.30
C LEU A 215 -22.67 23.58 -3.84
N ALA A 216 -22.62 23.34 -2.53
CA ALA A 216 -21.97 22.17 -1.95
C ALA A 216 -22.88 21.47 -0.94
N ALA A 217 -22.82 20.14 -0.88
CA ALA A 217 -23.50 19.37 0.15
C ALA A 217 -22.97 19.69 1.56
N ALA A 218 -23.86 19.57 2.54
CA ALA A 218 -23.55 19.72 3.96
C ALA A 218 -24.33 18.66 4.77
N PRO A 219 -23.87 18.26 5.97
CA PRO A 219 -24.50 17.19 6.75
C PRO A 219 -26.00 17.40 7.09
N ARG A 220 -26.53 18.62 6.98
CA ARG A 220 -27.93 18.97 7.26
C ARG A 220 -28.63 19.68 6.10
N GLY A 221 -28.11 19.59 4.87
CA GLY A 221 -28.68 20.23 3.68
C GLY A 221 -27.60 20.68 2.70
N TYR A 222 -27.67 21.93 2.23
CA TYR A 222 -26.72 22.49 1.28
C TYR A 222 -26.09 23.78 1.79
N ARG A 223 -24.94 24.13 1.24
CA ARG A 223 -24.36 25.47 1.33
C ARG A 223 -24.30 26.08 -0.04
N LEU A 224 -24.65 27.35 -0.09
CA LEU A 224 -24.80 28.13 -1.29
C LEU A 224 -23.89 29.36 -1.17
N ALA A 225 -23.13 29.64 -2.20
CA ALA A 225 -22.45 30.92 -2.36
C ALA A 225 -23.05 31.60 -3.59
N SER A 226 -23.35 32.89 -3.50
CA SER A 226 -23.88 33.66 -4.61
C SER A 226 -23.32 35.06 -4.65
N LEU A 227 -23.08 35.56 -5.86
CA LEU A 227 -22.68 36.93 -6.14
C LEU A 227 -23.76 37.56 -7.03
N ASP A 228 -24.23 38.73 -6.64
CA ASP A 228 -25.15 39.55 -7.45
C ASP A 228 -24.38 40.58 -8.30
N ASP A 229 -25.07 41.18 -9.27
CA ASP A 229 -24.50 42.24 -10.13
C ASP A 229 -24.11 43.52 -9.37
N ASP A 230 -24.68 43.75 -8.17
CA ASP A 230 -24.25 44.83 -7.27
C ASP A 230 -22.88 44.56 -6.63
N GLY A 231 -22.35 43.35 -6.81
CA GLY A 231 -21.06 42.93 -6.28
C GLY A 231 -21.12 42.53 -4.81
N VAL A 232 -22.26 42.03 -4.31
CA VAL A 232 -22.41 41.50 -2.96
C VAL A 232 -22.29 39.98 -2.98
N LEU A 233 -21.20 39.46 -2.40
CA LEU A 233 -20.99 38.02 -2.20
C LEU A 233 -21.64 37.55 -0.91
N ARG A 234 -22.53 36.56 -1.00
CA ARG A 234 -23.23 35.94 0.14
C ARG A 234 -22.88 34.46 0.24
N HIS A 235 -22.63 34.00 1.46
CA HIS A 235 -22.55 32.59 1.80
C HIS A 235 -23.73 32.22 2.69
N SER A 236 -24.49 31.22 2.28
CA SER A 236 -25.74 30.82 2.91
C SER A 236 -25.75 29.33 3.23
N GLN A 237 -26.26 28.97 4.41
CA GLN A 237 -26.51 27.57 4.77
C GLN A 237 -28.00 27.26 4.65
N LEU A 238 -28.34 26.34 3.76
CA LEU A 238 -29.68 25.84 3.50
C LEU A 238 -29.87 24.53 4.26
N ASN A 239 -30.54 24.56 5.41
CA ASN A 239 -30.86 23.33 6.12
C ASN A 239 -32.13 22.71 5.53
N ILE A 240 -32.09 21.43 5.17
CA ILE A 240 -33.28 20.70 4.72
C ILE A 240 -33.84 19.95 5.91
N ASP A 241 -34.96 20.43 6.44
CA ASP A 241 -35.68 19.73 7.49
C ASP A 241 -36.64 18.71 6.87
N VAL A 242 -36.29 17.42 6.99
CA VAL A 242 -37.05 16.30 6.43
C VAL A 242 -38.46 16.19 7.04
N SER A 243 -38.72 16.84 8.18
CA SER A 243 -40.01 16.83 8.88
C SER A 243 -40.92 18.03 8.56
N ALA A 244 -40.41 19.07 7.89
CA ALA A 244 -41.17 20.29 7.64
C ALA A 244 -41.89 20.25 6.27
N ALA A 245 -43.20 20.04 6.28
CA ALA A 245 -44.08 20.12 5.10
C ALA A 245 -44.29 21.55 4.56
N LYS A 246 -43.39 22.50 4.87
CA LYS A 246 -43.45 23.91 4.42
C LYS A 246 -42.06 24.41 4.02
N ASN A 247 -42.00 25.05 2.85
CA ASN A 247 -40.83 25.69 2.20
C ASN A 247 -40.16 26.84 2.99
N ASP A 248 -40.33 26.94 4.31
CA ASP A 248 -39.89 28.07 5.13
C ASP A 248 -38.59 27.74 5.87
N THR A 249 -37.58 27.28 5.12
CA THR A 249 -36.28 26.93 5.71
C THR A 249 -35.49 28.20 6.05
N PRO A 250 -35.06 28.41 7.30
CA PRO A 250 -34.33 29.60 7.68
C PRO A 250 -32.97 29.62 6.99
N VAL A 251 -32.79 30.55 6.05
CA VAL A 251 -31.54 30.78 5.34
C VAL A 251 -30.70 31.77 6.17
N VAL A 252 -29.60 31.28 6.74
CA VAL A 252 -28.60 32.17 7.36
C VAL A 252 -27.63 32.59 6.26
N SER A 253 -27.71 33.85 5.84
CA SER A 253 -26.83 34.43 4.82
C SER A 253 -25.82 35.37 5.47
N LEU A 254 -24.53 35.14 5.21
CA LEU A 254 -23.42 35.96 5.67
C LEU A 254 -22.78 36.66 4.48
N ALA A 255 -22.58 37.97 4.55
CA ALA A 255 -21.86 38.71 3.53
C ALA A 255 -20.35 38.42 3.64
N VAL A 256 -19.70 38.17 2.50
CA VAL A 256 -18.26 37.93 2.41
C VAL A 256 -17.62 39.13 1.71
N ASN A 257 -16.67 39.79 2.36
CA ASN A 257 -16.04 40.99 1.81
C ASN A 257 -14.85 40.62 0.91
N TYR A 258 -15.08 40.28 -0.36
CA TYR A 258 -13.98 40.00 -1.29
C TYR A 258 -13.16 41.23 -1.69
N ARG A 259 -13.69 42.44 -1.43
CA ARG A 259 -13.02 43.71 -1.77
C ARG A 259 -11.79 43.99 -0.91
N GLU A 260 -11.59 43.23 0.18
CA GLU A 260 -10.33 43.25 0.91
C GLU A 260 -9.16 42.67 0.11
N VAL A 261 -9.45 41.85 -0.92
CA VAL A 261 -8.46 41.29 -1.84
C VAL A 261 -8.45 42.07 -3.16
N ARG A 262 -9.63 42.36 -3.74
CA ARG A 262 -9.72 43.02 -5.04
C ARG A 262 -11.05 43.76 -5.23
N ASP A 263 -10.99 44.96 -5.79
CA ASP A 263 -12.19 45.77 -6.07
C ASP A 263 -13.12 45.15 -7.13
N ALA A 264 -12.54 44.47 -8.12
CA ALA A 264 -13.31 43.80 -9.16
C ALA A 264 -14.04 42.56 -8.61
N PRO A 265 -15.30 42.30 -9.01
CA PRO A 265 -16.02 41.08 -8.62
C PRO A 265 -15.33 39.81 -9.17
N PRO A 266 -15.35 38.69 -8.44
CA PRO A 266 -14.84 37.42 -8.94
C PRO A 266 -15.72 36.87 -10.08
N ASP A 267 -15.10 36.15 -11.00
CA ASP A 267 -15.77 35.55 -12.16
C ASP A 267 -16.26 34.13 -11.87
N PHE A 268 -15.58 33.41 -10.96
CA PHE A 268 -15.95 32.07 -10.54
C PHE A 268 -16.03 31.96 -9.02
N LEU A 269 -17.00 31.17 -8.55
CA LEU A 269 -17.16 30.78 -7.16
C LEU A 269 -17.10 29.26 -7.02
N LEU A 270 -16.40 28.78 -6.00
CA LEU A 270 -16.34 27.35 -5.69
C LEU A 270 -16.51 27.12 -4.19
N LEU A 271 -17.37 26.18 -3.82
CA LEU A 271 -17.53 25.67 -2.47
C LEU A 271 -16.96 24.26 -2.39
N SER A 272 -16.18 24.00 -1.35
CA SER A 272 -15.67 22.67 -1.05
C SER A 272 -15.51 22.47 0.44
N ASP A 273 -16.20 21.48 1.02
CA ASP A 273 -16.18 21.19 2.47
C ASP A 273 -16.16 22.53 3.24
N ALA A 274 -15.25 22.87 4.12
CA ALA A 274 -15.29 24.16 4.85
C ALA A 274 -14.79 25.42 4.08
N ASN A 275 -14.54 25.39 2.77
CA ASN A 275 -13.90 26.48 2.03
C ASN A 275 -14.81 27.09 0.95
N LEU A 276 -14.70 28.41 0.78
CA LEU A 276 -15.23 29.19 -0.34
C LEU A 276 -14.05 29.79 -1.12
N TYR A 277 -13.99 29.56 -2.42
CA TYR A 277 -13.02 30.16 -3.32
C TYR A 277 -13.70 31.21 -4.18
N ALA A 278 -13.17 32.43 -4.16
CA ALA A 278 -13.47 33.47 -5.12
C ALA A 278 -12.29 33.56 -6.10
N VAL A 279 -12.56 33.42 -7.39
CA VAL A 279 -11.52 33.33 -8.43
C VAL A 279 -11.79 34.33 -9.54
N TRP A 280 -10.75 35.01 -10.01
CA TRP A 280 -10.79 35.98 -11.10
C TRP A 280 -10.24 35.39 -12.40
N SER A 281 -10.69 35.93 -13.54
CA SER A 281 -10.29 35.43 -14.87
C SER A 281 -8.80 35.57 -15.18
N ASP A 282 -8.03 36.36 -14.44
CA ASP A 282 -6.58 36.49 -14.59
C ASP A 282 -5.78 35.50 -13.72
N GLY A 283 -6.46 34.59 -13.02
CA GLY A 283 -5.87 33.51 -12.24
C GLY A 283 -5.79 33.78 -10.74
N ASP A 284 -5.90 35.04 -10.30
CA ASP A 284 -5.88 35.35 -8.88
C ASP A 284 -7.06 34.67 -8.16
N PHE A 285 -6.84 34.21 -6.92
CA PHE A 285 -7.88 33.62 -6.09
C PHE A 285 -7.79 34.07 -4.63
N ALA A 286 -8.94 34.01 -3.95
CA ALA A 286 -9.07 34.20 -2.51
C ALA A 286 -9.87 33.06 -1.90
N ARG A 287 -9.31 32.41 -0.88
CA ARG A 287 -9.94 31.31 -0.15
C ARG A 287 -10.41 31.78 1.23
N TYR A 288 -11.69 31.59 1.50
CA TYR A 288 -12.34 31.96 2.75
C TYR A 288 -12.78 30.70 3.51
N HIS A 289 -12.71 30.77 4.83
CA HIS A 289 -13.36 29.78 5.70
C HIS A 289 -14.87 30.01 5.65
N ALA A 290 -15.64 29.01 5.25
CA ALA A 290 -17.09 29.07 5.02
C ALA A 290 -17.86 28.26 6.07
N ARG A 291 -17.70 28.60 7.36
CA ARG A 291 -18.51 28.07 8.47
C ARG A 291 -19.62 29.05 8.85
N ARG A 292 -20.62 28.54 9.58
CA ARG A 292 -21.94 29.16 9.82
C ARG A 292 -21.91 30.61 10.32
N ASP A 293 -20.89 30.99 11.08
CA ASP A 293 -20.93 32.21 11.90
C ASP A 293 -19.93 33.30 11.46
N THR A 294 -18.93 32.98 10.63
CA THR A 294 -17.93 33.96 10.13
C THR A 294 -17.35 33.53 8.78
N ALA A 295 -17.05 34.51 7.91
CA ALA A 295 -16.23 34.33 6.73
C ALA A 295 -14.89 35.02 6.96
N ARG A 296 -13.81 34.24 7.04
CA ARG A 296 -12.45 34.74 7.27
C ARG A 296 -11.59 34.39 6.06
N LEU A 297 -10.85 35.35 5.52
CA LEU A 297 -9.83 35.08 4.51
C LEU A 297 -8.71 34.21 5.10
N LEU A 298 -8.43 33.10 4.42
CA LEU A 298 -7.41 32.13 4.80
C LEU A 298 -6.16 32.29 3.93
N GLU A 299 -6.34 32.51 2.63
CA GLU A 299 -5.25 32.49 1.66
C GLU A 299 -5.63 33.26 0.40
N THR A 300 -4.63 33.86 -0.24
CA THR A 300 -4.71 34.40 -1.59
C THR A 300 -3.56 33.84 -2.41
N GLY A 301 -3.77 33.64 -3.71
CA GLY A 301 -2.73 33.13 -4.60
C GLY A 301 -3.12 33.26 -6.07
N ASP A 302 -2.44 32.50 -6.91
CA ASP A 302 -2.60 32.52 -8.35
C ASP A 302 -2.70 31.08 -8.88
N LEU A 303 -3.76 30.79 -9.65
CA LEU A 303 -4.04 29.50 -10.27
C LEU A 303 -3.43 29.37 -11.67
N VAL A 304 -2.93 30.46 -12.25
CA VAL A 304 -2.40 30.50 -13.62
C VAL A 304 -0.92 30.89 -13.57
N ALA A 305 -0.04 30.00 -14.03
CA ALA A 305 1.40 30.27 -14.00
C ALA A 305 1.84 31.34 -15.02
N ASP A 306 1.13 31.47 -16.14
CA ASP A 306 1.40 32.44 -17.19
C ASP A 306 0.37 33.58 -17.16
N ARG A 307 0.82 34.79 -16.81
CA ARG A 307 -0.03 35.99 -16.73
C ARG A 307 -0.58 36.45 -18.10
N GLN A 308 -0.14 35.86 -19.21
CA GLN A 308 -0.75 36.07 -20.53
C GLN A 308 -1.97 35.18 -20.79
N ALA A 309 -2.16 34.13 -19.99
CA ALA A 309 -3.34 33.26 -20.07
C ALA A 309 -4.44 33.76 -19.15
N SER A 310 -5.70 33.60 -19.58
CA SER A 310 -6.87 33.84 -18.74
C SER A 310 -7.54 32.52 -18.38
N LEU A 311 -8.03 32.41 -17.16
CA LEU A 311 -8.79 31.28 -16.67
C LEU A 311 -10.17 31.24 -17.34
N THR A 312 -10.46 30.14 -18.05
CA THR A 312 -11.66 30.02 -18.88
C THR A 312 -12.65 29.00 -18.31
N ALA A 313 -12.17 27.99 -17.59
CA ALA A 313 -13.01 26.98 -16.96
C ALA A 313 -12.42 26.52 -15.63
N ILE A 314 -13.29 26.27 -14.65
CA ILE A 314 -12.89 25.73 -13.35
C ILE A 314 -13.96 24.77 -12.84
N ASN A 315 -13.52 23.68 -12.21
CA ASN A 315 -14.40 22.69 -11.62
C ASN A 315 -13.73 22.01 -10.42
N THR A 316 -14.46 21.21 -9.66
CA THR A 316 -13.94 20.43 -8.54
C THR A 316 -14.16 18.95 -8.76
N LEU A 317 -13.17 18.14 -8.40
CA LEU A 317 -13.32 16.68 -8.39
C LEU A 317 -14.12 16.19 -7.19
N ALA A 318 -14.70 15.00 -7.33
CA ALA A 318 -15.25 14.24 -6.21
C ALA A 318 -14.20 14.09 -5.08
N GLY A 319 -14.60 14.38 -3.85
CA GLY A 319 -13.72 14.38 -2.66
C GLY A 319 -13.61 15.74 -1.97
N ARG A 320 -12.52 15.95 -1.22
CA ARG A 320 -12.32 17.11 -0.34
C ARG A 320 -11.76 18.37 -1.02
N GLY A 321 -12.15 18.67 -2.27
CA GLY A 321 -11.83 19.99 -2.87
C GLY A 321 -10.56 20.09 -3.69
N THR A 322 -10.30 19.11 -4.55
CA THR A 322 -9.31 19.31 -5.61
C THR A 322 -9.93 20.17 -6.72
N LEU A 323 -9.34 21.33 -6.98
CA LEU A 323 -9.74 22.23 -8.06
C LEU A 323 -9.06 21.79 -9.36
N ILE A 324 -9.82 21.76 -10.44
CA ILE A 324 -9.29 21.61 -11.80
C ILE A 324 -9.51 22.93 -12.52
N VAL A 325 -8.45 23.43 -13.15
CA VAL A 325 -8.43 24.71 -13.83
C VAL A 325 -8.02 24.50 -15.28
N GLY A 326 -8.74 25.15 -16.19
CA GLY A 326 -8.43 25.27 -17.60
C GLY A 326 -8.25 26.72 -18.01
N ASP A 327 -7.27 26.99 -18.87
CA ASP A 327 -6.96 28.34 -19.35
C ASP A 327 -7.21 28.53 -20.86
N SER A 328 -7.05 29.78 -21.29
CA SER A 328 -7.19 30.21 -22.68
C SER A 328 -6.11 29.69 -23.62
N GLN A 329 -4.98 29.20 -23.10
CA GLN A 329 -3.90 28.60 -23.88
C GLN A 329 -4.09 27.10 -24.07
N GLY A 330 -5.01 26.48 -23.32
CA GLY A 330 -5.28 25.04 -23.38
C GLY A 330 -4.58 24.22 -22.30
N THR A 331 -3.98 24.88 -21.30
CA THR A 331 -3.38 24.24 -20.13
C THR A 331 -4.44 23.74 -19.18
N LEU A 332 -4.21 22.57 -18.60
CA LEU A 332 -5.01 22.04 -17.50
C LEU A 332 -4.14 21.83 -16.28
N SER A 333 -4.64 22.19 -15.11
CA SER A 333 -3.95 21.98 -13.84
C SER A 333 -4.91 21.52 -12.75
N ALA A 334 -4.38 20.74 -11.80
CA ALA A 334 -5.07 20.30 -10.60
C ALA A 334 -4.39 20.86 -9.35
N TRP A 335 -5.19 21.40 -8.44
CA TRP A 335 -4.76 22.05 -7.22
C TRP A 335 -5.50 21.44 -6.03
N PHE A 336 -4.79 21.09 -4.97
CA PHE A 336 -5.44 20.59 -3.75
C PHE A 336 -4.75 21.13 -2.50
N LEU A 337 -5.46 21.02 -1.38
CA LEU A 337 -4.95 21.43 -0.08
C LEU A 337 -3.90 20.42 0.42
N THR A 338 -2.72 20.94 0.75
CA THR A 338 -1.60 20.18 1.34
C THR A 338 -1.41 20.59 2.79
N ARG A 339 -1.18 19.62 3.68
CA ARG A 339 -0.83 19.94 5.06
C ARG A 339 0.62 20.44 5.16
N PRO A 340 0.92 21.38 6.08
CA PRO A 340 2.29 21.79 6.37
C PRO A 340 3.14 20.59 6.83
N GLU A 341 4.42 20.58 6.47
CA GLU A 341 5.40 19.65 7.03
C GLU A 341 5.43 19.80 8.56
N GLY A 342 5.15 18.71 9.30
CA GLY A 342 5.12 18.71 10.77
C GLY A 342 3.73 18.53 11.43
N GLY A 343 2.65 18.40 10.65
CA GLY A 343 1.34 17.96 11.19
C GLY A 343 0.47 19.06 11.80
N GLY A 344 0.38 20.21 11.13
CA GLY A 344 -0.52 21.31 11.50
C GLY A 344 -2.02 21.03 11.30
N ALA A 345 -2.87 21.91 11.83
CA ALA A 345 -4.32 21.85 11.62
C ALA A 345 -4.67 22.05 10.12
N LEU A 346 -5.82 21.52 9.68
CA LEU A 346 -6.31 21.72 8.31
C LEU A 346 -6.53 23.19 7.95
N ASP A 347 -6.69 24.07 8.94
CA ASP A 347 -6.83 25.51 8.73
C ASP A 347 -5.52 26.16 8.21
N ASP A 348 -4.36 25.55 8.47
CA ASP A 348 -3.05 25.97 7.96
C ASP A 348 -2.70 25.32 6.61
N ALA A 349 -3.59 24.49 6.05
CA ALA A 349 -3.37 23.89 4.75
C ALA A 349 -3.34 24.96 3.66
N LYS A 350 -2.41 24.82 2.72
CA LYS A 350 -2.26 25.72 1.57
C LYS A 350 -2.72 25.04 0.29
N LEU A 351 -3.28 25.82 -0.62
CA LEU A 351 -3.64 25.33 -1.95
C LEU A 351 -2.37 25.27 -2.80
N THR A 352 -1.96 24.07 -3.17
CA THR A 352 -0.71 23.83 -3.92
C THR A 352 -1.01 23.23 -5.29
N LEU A 353 -0.23 23.64 -6.29
CA LEU A 353 -0.26 23.03 -7.62
C LEU A 353 0.21 21.59 -7.51
N ALA A 354 -0.73 20.65 -7.58
CA ALA A 354 -0.44 19.25 -7.46
C ALA A 354 0.08 18.67 -8.77
N ARG A 355 -0.53 19.08 -9.90
CA ARG A 355 -0.21 18.55 -11.21
C ARG A 355 -0.62 19.50 -12.33
N GLN A 356 0.19 19.55 -13.36
CA GLN A 356 -0.16 20.13 -14.66
C GLN A 356 -0.28 18.97 -15.66
N PHE A 357 -1.33 18.99 -16.48
CA PHE A 357 -1.59 17.97 -17.51
C PHE A 357 -1.17 18.48 -18.88
N SER A 358 -1.13 17.56 -19.86
CA SER A 358 -0.81 17.88 -21.25
C SER A 358 -1.69 19.00 -21.78
N SER A 359 -1.07 20.13 -22.12
CA SER A 359 -1.75 21.28 -22.69
C SER A 359 -2.03 21.07 -24.18
N ARG A 360 -3.15 21.61 -24.67
CA ARG A 360 -3.38 21.82 -26.10
C ARG A 360 -3.03 23.27 -26.45
N THR A 361 -3.31 23.69 -27.69
CA THR A 361 -3.09 25.06 -28.18
C THR A 361 -4.38 25.88 -28.29
N GLN A 362 -5.51 25.29 -27.90
CA GLN A 362 -6.84 25.88 -28.00
C GLN A 362 -7.40 26.09 -26.59
N ALA A 363 -8.20 27.14 -26.40
CA ALA A 363 -8.78 27.46 -25.11
C ALA A 363 -9.66 26.32 -24.58
N VAL A 364 -9.56 26.03 -23.28
CA VAL A 364 -10.50 25.15 -22.59
C VAL A 364 -11.81 25.89 -22.44
N THR A 365 -12.93 25.32 -22.90
CA THR A 365 -14.24 25.96 -22.87
C THR A 365 -15.19 25.33 -21.86
N ALA A 366 -15.00 24.05 -21.52
CA ALA A 366 -15.84 23.34 -20.56
C ALA A 366 -15.05 22.29 -19.77
N LEU A 367 -15.41 22.09 -18.51
CA LEU A 367 -14.87 21.04 -17.65
C LEU A 367 -16.01 20.23 -17.01
N ALA A 368 -15.90 18.91 -17.06
CA ALA A 368 -16.80 17.97 -16.39
C ALA A 368 -15.99 17.09 -15.43
N ALA A 369 -16.46 16.91 -14.21
CA ALA A 369 -15.88 15.99 -13.24
C ALA A 369 -16.81 14.81 -13.01
N SER A 370 -16.23 13.62 -12.84
CA SER A 370 -17.02 12.44 -12.45
C SER A 370 -17.55 12.61 -11.03
N PRO A 371 -18.80 12.19 -10.76
CA PRO A 371 -19.35 12.15 -9.42
C PRO A 371 -18.82 10.99 -8.56
N ARG A 372 -18.17 9.98 -9.15
CA ARG A 372 -17.80 8.72 -8.46
C ARG A 372 -16.29 8.52 -8.30
N SER A 373 -15.50 9.08 -9.21
CA SER A 373 -14.05 8.91 -9.21
C SER A 373 -13.34 10.24 -9.46
N ARG A 374 -12.01 10.21 -9.50
CA ARG A 374 -11.17 11.40 -9.74
C ARG A 374 -10.95 11.68 -11.22
N LEU A 375 -11.84 11.18 -12.06
CA LEU A 375 -11.88 11.41 -13.50
C LEU A 375 -12.48 12.79 -13.81
N PHE A 376 -11.93 13.43 -14.83
CA PHE A 376 -12.52 14.63 -15.40
C PHE A 376 -12.30 14.68 -16.91
N SER A 377 -13.11 15.49 -17.57
CA SER A 377 -13.06 15.71 -19.00
C SER A 377 -12.96 17.20 -19.29
N ALA A 378 -12.19 17.55 -20.31
CA ALA A 378 -11.99 18.92 -20.76
C ALA A 378 -12.40 19.04 -22.23
N GLY A 379 -13.30 19.98 -22.51
CA GLY A 379 -13.73 20.37 -23.84
C GLY A 379 -13.01 21.63 -24.31
N TYR A 380 -12.73 21.69 -25.60
CA TYR A 380 -11.94 22.74 -26.24
C TYR A 380 -12.72 23.52 -27.29
N GLN A 381 -12.17 24.68 -27.65
CA GLN A 381 -12.73 25.55 -28.69
C GLN A 381 -12.77 24.92 -30.09
N ASP A 382 -11.90 23.96 -30.38
CA ASP A 382 -11.84 23.22 -31.66
C ASP A 382 -12.81 22.01 -31.73
N GLY A 383 -13.64 21.80 -30.71
CA GLY A 383 -14.54 20.65 -30.61
C GLY A 383 -13.87 19.35 -30.16
N TYR A 384 -12.61 19.43 -29.73
CA TYR A 384 -11.90 18.32 -29.11
C TYR A 384 -12.35 18.13 -27.66
N VAL A 385 -12.42 16.87 -27.22
CA VAL A 385 -12.60 16.53 -25.81
C VAL A 385 -11.55 15.52 -25.38
N GLN A 386 -11.03 15.67 -24.17
CA GLN A 386 -10.14 14.70 -23.55
C GLN A 386 -10.55 14.34 -22.13
N VAL A 387 -10.43 13.06 -21.80
CA VAL A 387 -10.69 12.51 -20.48
C VAL A 387 -9.36 12.21 -19.79
N ILE A 388 -9.24 12.62 -18.53
CA ILE A 388 -8.01 12.56 -17.74
C ILE A 388 -8.32 11.96 -16.37
N GLN A 389 -7.40 11.13 -15.87
CA GLN A 389 -7.42 10.68 -14.48
C GLN A 389 -6.48 11.56 -13.64
N ALA A 390 -7.05 12.29 -12.67
CA ALA A 390 -6.30 13.33 -11.95
C ALA A 390 -5.15 12.76 -11.10
N THR A 391 -5.38 11.62 -10.43
CA THR A 391 -4.40 11.01 -9.52
C THR A 391 -3.21 10.43 -10.28
N SER A 392 -3.45 9.68 -11.37
CA SER A 392 -2.38 9.08 -12.18
C SER A 392 -1.73 10.08 -13.14
N GLY A 393 -2.40 11.21 -13.43
CA GLY A 393 -1.93 12.20 -14.39
C GLY A 393 -2.07 11.78 -15.84
N GLN A 394 -2.69 10.63 -16.12
CA GLN A 394 -2.81 10.11 -17.47
C GLN A 394 -3.96 10.77 -18.21
N THR A 395 -3.66 11.29 -19.41
CA THR A 395 -4.68 11.53 -20.44
C THR A 395 -5.13 10.17 -20.95
N LEU A 396 -6.35 9.78 -20.60
CA LEU A 396 -6.88 8.45 -20.87
C LEU A 396 -7.25 8.32 -22.35
N ALA A 397 -8.07 9.24 -22.83
CA ALA A 397 -8.55 9.24 -24.20
C ALA A 397 -8.87 10.66 -24.63
N GLY A 398 -8.77 10.93 -25.93
CA GLY A 398 -9.23 12.18 -26.50
C GLY A 398 -9.74 11.96 -27.91
N ALA A 399 -10.84 12.64 -28.25
CA ALA A 399 -11.48 12.54 -29.54
C ALA A 399 -12.02 13.92 -29.97
N ALA A 400 -11.94 14.20 -31.26
CA ALA A 400 -12.72 15.28 -31.85
C ALA A 400 -14.17 14.80 -31.95
N LEU A 401 -15.05 15.40 -31.14
CA LEU A 401 -16.47 15.04 -31.13
C LEU A 401 -17.23 15.70 -32.28
N GLU A 402 -16.79 16.88 -32.71
CA GLU A 402 -17.30 17.60 -33.86
C GLU A 402 -16.17 18.51 -34.38
N SER A 403 -15.95 18.55 -35.70
CA SER A 403 -14.92 19.42 -36.28
C SER A 403 -15.47 20.86 -36.38
N ASP A 404 -14.73 21.84 -35.86
CA ASP A 404 -14.99 23.30 -35.96
C ASP A 404 -16.11 23.90 -35.06
N ALA A 405 -16.62 23.17 -34.07
CA ALA A 405 -17.60 23.71 -33.11
C ALA A 405 -17.08 23.68 -31.66
N ALA A 406 -17.05 24.83 -31.00
CA ALA A 406 -16.64 24.92 -29.60
C ALA A 406 -17.58 24.14 -28.68
N ILE A 407 -17.01 23.40 -27.73
CA ILE A 407 -17.78 22.69 -26.70
C ILE A 407 -18.36 23.71 -25.72
N ALA A 408 -19.69 23.84 -25.65
CA ALA A 408 -20.37 24.80 -24.80
C ALA A 408 -20.61 24.27 -23.38
N SER A 409 -21.06 23.02 -23.27
CA SER A 409 -21.18 22.32 -21.97
C SER A 409 -20.81 20.85 -22.12
N LEU A 410 -20.32 20.26 -21.04
CA LEU A 410 -19.78 18.90 -21.00
C LEU A 410 -20.24 18.21 -19.72
N ASP A 411 -20.54 16.92 -19.81
CA ASP A 411 -20.86 16.08 -18.65
C ASP A 411 -20.39 14.65 -18.84
N ILE A 412 -20.04 13.99 -17.74
CA ILE A 412 -19.70 12.56 -17.68
C ILE A 412 -20.89 11.85 -17.04
N GLY A 413 -21.41 10.82 -17.71
CA GLY A 413 -22.54 10.04 -17.22
C GLY A 413 -22.27 9.45 -15.83
N PRO A 414 -23.30 9.21 -15.00
CA PRO A 414 -23.13 8.75 -13.63
C PRO A 414 -22.38 7.41 -13.49
N GLN A 415 -22.42 6.56 -14.52
CA GLN A 415 -21.71 5.26 -14.57
C GLN A 415 -20.34 5.34 -15.25
N GLU A 416 -19.91 6.53 -15.67
CA GLU A 416 -18.65 6.79 -16.40
C GLU A 416 -18.54 6.04 -17.74
N ASP A 417 -19.67 5.70 -18.35
CA ASP A 417 -19.80 4.95 -19.61
C ASP A 417 -20.13 5.85 -20.81
N VAL A 418 -20.67 7.04 -20.57
CA VAL A 418 -21.06 8.01 -21.60
C VAL A 418 -20.47 9.38 -21.30
N LEU A 419 -19.96 10.03 -22.34
CA LEU A 419 -19.58 11.43 -22.36
C LEU A 419 -20.56 12.19 -23.25
N ILE A 420 -21.16 13.26 -22.73
CA ILE A 420 -22.06 14.12 -23.48
C ILE A 420 -21.52 15.54 -23.56
N ALA A 421 -21.53 16.10 -24.76
CA ALA A 421 -21.12 17.48 -25.01
C ALA A 421 -22.22 18.20 -25.79
N SER A 422 -22.45 19.47 -25.48
CA SER A 422 -23.28 20.35 -26.31
C SER A 422 -22.40 21.27 -27.16
N THR A 423 -22.83 21.47 -28.40
CA THR A 423 -22.20 22.37 -29.37
C THR A 423 -23.25 23.33 -29.93
N ALA A 424 -22.84 24.31 -30.72
CA ALA A 424 -23.77 25.21 -31.40
C ALA A 424 -24.70 24.47 -32.41
N SER A 425 -24.24 23.32 -32.93
CA SER A 425 -24.89 22.52 -33.98
C SER A 425 -25.72 21.35 -33.44
N GLY A 426 -25.55 20.94 -32.18
CA GLY A 426 -26.31 19.85 -31.60
C GLY A 426 -25.72 19.31 -30.30
N ILE A 427 -25.77 17.99 -30.14
CA ILE A 427 -25.07 17.28 -29.07
C ILE A 427 -24.13 16.25 -29.68
N ALA A 428 -23.00 16.05 -29.04
CA ALA A 428 -22.09 14.96 -29.34
C ALA A 428 -22.06 13.97 -28.17
N LEU A 429 -22.11 12.69 -28.51
CA LEU A 429 -22.09 11.58 -27.58
C LEU A 429 -20.88 10.70 -27.88
N ALA A 430 -20.21 10.26 -26.83
CA ALA A 430 -19.10 9.33 -26.91
C ALA A 430 -19.26 8.26 -25.83
N GLU A 431 -18.96 7.01 -26.17
CA GLU A 431 -18.88 5.92 -25.21
C GLU A 431 -17.47 5.90 -24.59
N LEU A 432 -17.41 5.71 -23.28
CA LEU A 432 -16.19 5.69 -22.50
C LEU A 432 -15.86 4.26 -22.07
N GLU A 433 -14.74 3.73 -22.58
CA GLU A 433 -14.18 2.46 -22.15
C GLU A 433 -12.97 2.74 -21.26
N LEU A 434 -13.19 2.89 -19.96
CA LEU A 434 -12.17 3.38 -19.01
C LEU A 434 -11.29 2.28 -18.40
N HIS A 435 -11.73 1.01 -18.43
CA HIS A 435 -11.06 -0.13 -17.78
C HIS A 435 -10.66 0.14 -16.31
N HIS A 436 -9.39 0.47 -16.05
CA HIS A 436 -8.82 0.65 -14.69
C HIS A 436 -7.85 1.85 -14.63
N PRO A 437 -8.32 3.09 -14.85
CA PRO A 437 -7.45 4.23 -15.11
C PRO A 437 -6.64 4.72 -13.90
N GLU A 438 -7.06 4.37 -12.68
CA GLU A 438 -6.32 4.65 -11.45
C GLU A 438 -5.10 3.73 -11.23
N ALA A 439 -5.06 2.57 -11.89
CA ALA A 439 -3.99 1.58 -11.72
C ALA A 439 -3.05 1.56 -12.93
N THR A 440 -1.88 2.18 -12.77
CA THR A 440 -0.83 2.27 -13.79
C THR A 440 0.48 1.76 -13.19
N PHE A 441 1.42 1.32 -14.02
CA PHE A 441 2.72 0.89 -13.49
C PHE A 441 3.39 1.99 -12.64
N ALA A 442 3.27 3.25 -13.04
CA ALA A 442 3.78 4.39 -12.27
C ALA A 442 3.05 4.55 -10.93
N THR A 443 1.71 4.56 -10.90
CA THR A 443 0.97 4.74 -9.64
C THR A 443 1.17 3.60 -8.64
N LEU A 444 1.45 2.39 -9.13
CA LEU A 444 1.63 1.20 -8.30
C LEU A 444 3.05 1.10 -7.70
N PHE A 445 4.07 1.65 -8.36
CA PHE A 445 5.48 1.43 -8.00
C PHE A 445 6.29 2.71 -7.73
N THR A 446 5.75 3.90 -8.03
CA THR A 446 6.44 5.19 -7.82
C THR A 446 5.60 6.15 -6.97
N PRO A 447 6.19 6.98 -6.09
CA PRO A 447 5.45 7.86 -5.19
C PRO A 447 4.40 8.72 -5.92
N VAL A 448 3.19 8.76 -5.35
CA VAL A 448 2.07 9.55 -5.88
C VAL A 448 1.72 10.61 -4.85
N TRP A 449 1.48 11.83 -5.31
CA TRP A 449 1.02 12.91 -4.42
C TRP A 449 -0.48 12.82 -4.23
N TYR A 450 -0.87 12.34 -3.06
CA TYR A 450 -2.27 12.24 -2.65
C TYR A 450 -2.70 13.50 -1.91
N GLN A 451 -4.01 13.75 -1.92
CA GLN A 451 -4.58 14.85 -1.15
C GLN A 451 -4.33 14.68 0.36
N ASP A 452 -4.13 15.79 1.08
CA ASP A 452 -3.79 15.87 2.51
C ASP A 452 -2.34 15.46 2.88
N TYR A 453 -1.52 15.03 1.92
CA TYR A 453 -0.11 14.74 2.13
C TYR A 453 0.76 15.95 1.82
N ALA A 454 1.84 16.12 2.58
CA ALA A 454 2.82 17.18 2.36
C ALA A 454 3.56 17.01 1.02
N GLY A 455 3.74 15.78 0.56
CA GLY A 455 4.42 15.47 -0.70
C GLY A 455 4.08 14.09 -1.28
N PRO A 456 4.74 13.71 -2.38
CA PRO A 456 4.55 12.40 -3.02
C PRO A 456 5.01 11.24 -2.13
N GLU A 457 4.12 10.28 -1.89
CA GLU A 457 4.41 9.11 -1.05
C GLU A 457 3.89 7.81 -1.67
N GLN A 458 4.45 6.69 -1.21
CA GLN A 458 3.97 5.35 -1.54
C GLN A 458 3.07 4.85 -0.42
N VAL A 459 1.77 4.78 -0.68
CA VAL A 459 0.76 4.44 0.33
C VAL A 459 -0.14 3.33 -0.20
N TRP A 460 -0.36 2.31 0.63
CA TRP A 460 -1.41 1.31 0.41
C TRP A 460 -2.60 1.62 1.32
N GLN A 461 -3.74 1.96 0.73
CA GLN A 461 -5.00 2.18 1.41
C GLN A 461 -6.15 1.92 0.43
N SER A 462 -6.66 0.70 0.41
CA SER A 462 -7.73 0.29 -0.51
C SER A 462 -9.11 0.84 -0.13
N THR A 463 -9.33 1.12 1.16
CA THR A 463 -10.58 1.72 1.66
C THR A 463 -10.34 3.12 2.26
N GLY A 464 -11.07 4.10 1.74
CA GLY A 464 -11.15 5.42 2.33
C GLY A 464 -11.97 5.38 3.62
N GLY A 465 -11.42 5.81 4.75
CA GLY A 465 -12.17 5.90 6.03
C GLY A 465 -13.37 6.86 6.01
N SER A 466 -13.54 7.63 4.93
CA SER A 466 -14.72 8.42 4.58
C SER A 466 -15.01 8.27 3.08
N GLN A 467 -16.27 8.45 2.65
CA GLN A 467 -16.67 8.40 1.23
C GLN A 467 -15.91 9.39 0.33
N SER A 468 -15.19 10.35 0.93
CA SER A 468 -14.41 11.40 0.29
C SER A 468 -12.92 11.06 0.05
N ASN A 469 -12.44 9.89 0.46
CA ASN A 469 -11.03 9.51 0.32
C ASN A 469 -10.79 8.62 -0.90
N GLU A 470 -9.82 9.02 -1.74
CA GLU A 470 -9.39 8.24 -2.90
C GLU A 470 -8.68 6.94 -2.49
N PRO A 471 -8.91 5.83 -3.21
CA PRO A 471 -8.15 4.60 -2.99
C PRO A 471 -6.69 4.76 -3.43
N LYS A 472 -5.76 4.20 -2.64
CA LYS A 472 -4.31 4.28 -2.85
C LYS A 472 -3.73 2.89 -3.00
N PHE A 473 -3.16 2.60 -4.16
CA PHE A 473 -2.74 1.25 -4.54
C PHE A 473 -1.20 1.07 -4.58
N GLY A 474 -0.43 1.89 -3.86
CA GLY A 474 1.03 1.78 -3.83
C GLY A 474 1.49 0.42 -3.30
N VAL A 475 2.14 -0.39 -4.14
CA VAL A 475 2.53 -1.78 -3.82
C VAL A 475 3.86 -1.85 -3.06
N MET A 476 4.71 -0.81 -3.16
CA MET A 476 6.05 -0.82 -2.57
C MET A 476 6.08 -1.07 -1.05
N PRO A 477 5.16 -0.51 -0.23
CA PRO A 477 5.14 -0.79 1.20
C PRO A 477 4.90 -2.27 1.52
N LEU A 478 4.13 -2.98 0.69
CA LEU A 478 3.85 -4.41 0.87
C LEU A 478 5.04 -5.29 0.48
N LEU A 479 5.72 -4.94 -0.61
CA LEU A 479 6.98 -5.57 -1.02
C LEU A 479 8.05 -5.36 0.06
N PHE A 480 8.20 -4.13 0.51
CA PHE A 480 9.12 -3.77 1.59
C PHE A 480 8.82 -4.55 2.87
N GLY A 481 7.56 -4.60 3.30
CA GLY A 481 7.16 -5.38 4.47
C GLY A 481 7.50 -6.87 4.33
N THR A 482 7.36 -7.45 3.14
CA THR A 482 7.71 -8.86 2.86
C THR A 482 9.21 -9.10 2.99
N VAL A 483 10.03 -8.19 2.47
CA VAL A 483 11.49 -8.22 2.65
C VAL A 483 11.86 -8.03 4.12
N LYS A 484 11.26 -7.04 4.81
CA LYS A 484 11.49 -6.72 6.22
C LYS A 484 11.22 -7.94 7.11
N ALA A 485 10.06 -8.58 6.96
CA ALA A 485 9.71 -9.79 7.70
C ALA A 485 10.75 -10.90 7.52
N THR A 486 11.13 -11.12 6.27
CA THR A 486 12.06 -12.17 5.87
C THR A 486 13.46 -11.93 6.44
N VAL A 487 13.98 -10.70 6.35
CA VAL A 487 15.29 -10.31 6.86
C VAL A 487 15.37 -10.52 8.37
N TYR A 488 14.41 -10.00 9.15
CA TYR A 488 14.44 -10.16 10.60
C TYR A 488 14.28 -11.63 11.02
N SER A 489 13.45 -12.39 10.32
CA SER A 489 13.25 -13.80 10.65
C SER A 489 14.49 -14.65 10.38
N LEU A 490 15.21 -14.38 9.29
CA LEU A 490 16.49 -15.02 9.03
C LEU A 490 17.57 -14.57 10.01
N LEU A 491 17.60 -13.29 10.38
CA LEU A 491 18.56 -12.75 11.35
C LEU A 491 18.49 -13.51 12.69
N PHE A 492 17.27 -13.85 13.16
CA PHE A 492 17.09 -14.64 14.37
C PHE A 492 17.20 -16.16 14.13
N GLY A 493 16.55 -16.69 13.10
CA GLY A 493 16.41 -18.13 12.88
C GLY A 493 17.68 -18.81 12.37
N VAL A 494 18.41 -18.19 11.41
CA VAL A 494 19.55 -18.82 10.74
C VAL A 494 20.72 -19.09 11.69
N PRO A 495 21.20 -18.12 12.49
CA PRO A 495 22.33 -18.36 13.37
C PRO A 495 22.03 -19.48 14.37
N ILE A 496 20.83 -19.48 14.94
CA ILE A 496 20.42 -20.48 15.92
C ILE A 496 20.33 -21.87 15.27
N ALA A 497 19.68 -21.98 14.11
CA ALA A 497 19.50 -23.27 13.43
C ALA A 497 20.84 -23.87 12.95
N ILE A 498 21.71 -23.07 12.35
CA ILE A 498 23.00 -23.53 11.84
C ILE A 498 23.94 -23.90 12.99
N LEU A 499 24.03 -23.07 14.04
CA LEU A 499 24.86 -23.39 15.20
C LEU A 499 24.34 -24.63 15.94
N ALA A 500 23.01 -24.79 16.05
CA ALA A 500 22.41 -25.98 16.63
C ALA A 500 22.73 -27.23 15.78
N ALA A 501 22.64 -27.15 14.45
CA ALA A 501 22.98 -28.25 13.55
C ALA A 501 24.46 -28.65 13.65
N ILE A 502 25.37 -27.65 13.67
CA ILE A 502 26.80 -27.87 13.88
C ILE A 502 27.05 -28.55 15.23
N TYR A 503 26.43 -28.03 16.30
CA TYR A 503 26.60 -28.58 17.64
C TYR A 503 26.07 -30.02 17.75
N THR A 504 24.90 -30.31 17.15
CA THR A 504 24.30 -31.64 17.19
C THR A 504 25.05 -32.67 16.34
N SER A 505 25.51 -32.28 15.16
CA SER A 505 26.22 -33.19 14.26
C SER A 505 27.63 -33.51 14.76
N GLU A 506 28.35 -32.51 15.30
CA GLU A 506 29.80 -32.63 15.56
C GLU A 506 30.18 -32.76 17.05
N PHE A 507 29.38 -32.24 17.99
CA PHE A 507 29.78 -32.12 19.41
C PHE A 507 28.89 -32.88 20.40
N LEU A 508 27.68 -33.28 20.00
CA LEU A 508 26.76 -34.03 20.85
C LEU A 508 27.07 -35.53 20.83
N SER A 509 26.82 -36.20 21.96
CA SER A 509 26.97 -37.66 22.03
C SER A 509 25.88 -38.36 21.21
N ARG A 510 26.17 -39.55 20.66
CA ARG A 510 25.22 -40.32 19.84
C ARG A 510 23.86 -40.52 20.52
N LYS A 511 23.85 -40.76 21.84
CA LYS A 511 22.61 -40.92 22.64
C LYS A 511 21.80 -39.63 22.73
N ALA A 512 22.45 -38.48 22.90
CA ALA A 512 21.77 -37.20 22.99
C ALA A 512 21.24 -36.76 21.60
N ARG A 513 22.04 -36.95 20.54
CA ARG A 513 21.62 -36.68 19.15
C ARG A 513 20.37 -37.47 18.76
N ALA A 514 20.28 -38.74 19.15
CA ALA A 514 19.11 -39.59 18.90
C ALA A 514 17.80 -39.10 19.55
N ARG A 515 17.88 -38.18 20.53
CA ARG A 515 16.70 -37.53 21.14
C ARG A 515 16.45 -36.13 20.60
N VAL A 516 17.51 -35.34 20.43
CA VAL A 516 17.41 -33.94 19.99
C VAL A 516 16.88 -33.84 18.55
N LYS A 517 17.39 -34.67 17.62
CA LYS A 517 17.00 -34.58 16.21
C LYS A 517 15.49 -34.82 16.00
N PRO A 518 14.89 -35.92 16.50
CA PRO A 518 13.44 -36.10 16.40
C PRO A 518 12.62 -35.00 17.08
N ALA A 519 13.08 -34.47 18.22
CA ALA A 519 12.37 -33.39 18.92
C ALA A 519 12.32 -32.11 18.09
N VAL A 520 13.42 -31.74 17.42
CA VAL A 520 13.45 -30.58 16.53
C VAL A 520 12.62 -30.82 15.27
N GLU A 521 12.63 -32.05 14.72
CA GLU A 521 11.79 -32.40 13.56
C GLU A 521 10.29 -32.30 13.89
N VAL A 522 9.87 -32.75 15.08
CA VAL A 522 8.48 -32.60 15.55
C VAL A 522 8.11 -31.12 15.75
N MET A 523 9.05 -30.26 16.12
CA MET A 523 8.81 -28.81 16.21
C MET A 523 8.38 -28.20 14.86
N ALA A 524 8.77 -28.80 13.73
CA ALA A 524 8.36 -28.35 12.40
C ALA A 524 6.87 -28.55 12.11
N SER A 525 6.19 -29.46 12.83
CA SER A 525 4.77 -29.77 12.62
C SER A 525 3.82 -28.83 13.35
N LEU A 526 4.34 -27.85 14.11
CA LEU A 526 3.50 -26.86 14.78
C LEU A 526 2.73 -26.00 13.76
N PRO A 527 1.39 -25.89 13.87
CA PRO A 527 0.61 -25.03 12.98
C PRO A 527 1.03 -23.57 13.10
N SER A 528 1.27 -22.89 11.98
CA SER A 528 1.76 -21.50 12.01
C SER A 528 0.72 -20.51 12.55
N VAL A 529 -0.58 -20.82 12.44
CA VAL A 529 -1.66 -20.05 13.09
C VAL A 529 -1.51 -20.04 14.62
N VAL A 530 -1.14 -21.18 15.23
CA VAL A 530 -0.93 -21.27 16.68
C VAL A 530 0.27 -20.43 17.10
N LEU A 531 1.35 -20.46 16.30
CA LEU A 531 2.53 -19.62 16.53
C LEU A 531 2.21 -18.14 16.36
N GLY A 532 1.41 -17.77 15.36
CA GLY A 532 0.95 -16.39 15.14
C GLY A 532 0.07 -15.88 16.29
N TYR A 533 -0.84 -16.72 16.79
CA TYR A 533 -1.64 -16.42 17.97
C TYR A 533 -0.77 -16.21 19.21
N LEU A 534 0.17 -17.12 19.49
CA LEU A 534 1.11 -16.98 20.60
C LEU A 534 1.95 -15.71 20.46
N ALA A 535 2.42 -15.41 19.25
CA ALA A 535 3.18 -14.21 18.96
C ALA A 535 2.40 -12.93 19.28
N ALA A 536 1.15 -12.85 18.85
CA ALA A 536 0.33 -11.65 19.00
C ALA A 536 -0.22 -11.44 20.43
N PHE A 537 -0.64 -12.53 21.11
CA PHE A 537 -1.35 -12.43 22.39
C PHE A 537 -0.51 -12.78 23.61
N VAL A 538 0.66 -13.40 23.43
CA VAL A 538 1.56 -13.75 24.56
C VAL A 538 2.91 -13.08 24.41
N ILE A 539 3.60 -13.27 23.27
CA ILE A 539 4.96 -12.74 23.09
C ILE A 539 4.93 -11.22 22.98
N ALA A 540 4.09 -10.63 22.12
CA ALA A 540 3.98 -9.18 21.95
C ALA A 540 3.71 -8.41 23.27
N PRO A 541 2.68 -8.75 24.08
CA PRO A 541 2.48 -8.09 25.37
C PRO A 541 3.61 -8.37 26.37
N PHE A 542 4.20 -9.57 26.36
CA PHE A 542 5.34 -9.87 27.23
C PHE A 542 6.55 -9.00 26.88
N VAL A 543 6.88 -8.88 25.59
CA VAL A 543 8.00 -8.08 25.11
C VAL A 543 7.78 -6.61 25.42
N ALA A 544 6.58 -6.08 25.17
CA ALA A 544 6.24 -4.68 25.48
C ALA A 544 6.42 -4.35 26.98
N ARG A 545 6.22 -5.32 27.87
CA ARG A 545 6.40 -5.12 29.31
C ARG A 545 7.86 -5.15 29.77
N PHE A 546 8.73 -5.86 29.05
CA PHE A 546 10.10 -6.17 29.48
C PHE A 546 11.15 -5.84 28.40
N VAL A 547 10.95 -4.74 27.67
CA VAL A 547 11.84 -4.34 26.57
C VAL A 547 13.29 -4.18 27.05
N PRO A 548 13.60 -3.48 28.17
CA PRO A 548 14.98 -3.33 28.65
C PRO A 548 15.64 -4.66 29.01
N GLU A 549 14.91 -5.55 29.70
CA GLU A 549 15.42 -6.87 30.09
C GLU A 549 15.68 -7.78 28.89
N ILE A 550 14.85 -7.67 27.83
CA ILE A 550 15.02 -8.43 26.59
C ILE A 550 16.23 -7.93 25.81
N ILE A 551 16.39 -6.61 25.69
CA ILE A 551 17.58 -6.03 25.06
C ILE A 551 18.86 -6.44 25.83
N ALA A 552 18.83 -6.35 27.16
CA ALA A 552 19.94 -6.80 28.00
C ALA A 552 20.26 -8.29 27.79
N SER A 553 19.24 -9.13 27.58
CA SER A 553 19.42 -10.58 27.41
C SER A 553 20.29 -10.95 26.20
N VAL A 554 20.29 -10.14 25.15
CA VAL A 554 21.12 -10.33 23.95
C VAL A 554 22.61 -10.31 24.31
N MET A 555 23.00 -9.55 25.34
CA MET A 555 24.38 -9.47 25.82
C MET A 555 24.65 -10.39 27.02
N THR A 556 23.74 -10.44 27.99
CA THR A 556 23.97 -11.18 29.24
C THR A 556 23.95 -12.68 29.05
N ILE A 557 23.17 -13.22 28.10
CA ILE A 557 23.13 -14.67 27.83
C ILE A 557 24.47 -15.15 27.26
N PRO A 558 24.99 -14.62 26.13
CA PRO A 558 26.32 -14.98 25.66
C PRO A 558 27.41 -14.74 26.71
N PHE A 559 27.34 -13.63 27.43
CA PHE A 559 28.29 -13.32 28.50
C PHE A 559 28.28 -14.37 29.62
N ALA A 560 27.11 -14.82 30.07
CA ALA A 560 26.99 -15.87 31.07
C ALA A 560 27.58 -17.20 30.59
N PHE A 561 27.32 -17.59 29.33
CA PHE A 561 27.91 -18.79 28.73
C PHE A 561 29.43 -18.73 28.64
N LEU A 562 29.97 -17.60 28.18
CA LEU A 562 31.42 -17.41 28.08
C LEU A 562 32.05 -17.40 29.47
N THR A 563 31.48 -16.64 30.40
CA THR A 563 31.97 -16.55 31.79
C THR A 563 31.95 -17.91 32.47
N ALA A 564 30.87 -18.67 32.36
CA ALA A 564 30.79 -20.03 32.90
C ALA A 564 31.85 -20.96 32.27
N GLY A 565 32.12 -20.81 30.97
CA GLY A 565 33.18 -21.52 30.28
C GLY A 565 34.57 -21.21 30.85
N TYR A 566 34.91 -19.95 31.07
CA TYR A 566 36.19 -19.53 31.65
C TYR A 566 36.31 -19.91 33.13
N LEU A 567 35.24 -19.75 33.93
CA LEU A 567 35.21 -20.18 35.33
C LEU A 567 35.40 -21.69 35.46
N GLY A 568 34.83 -22.47 34.53
CA GLY A 568 35.03 -23.92 34.47
C GLY A 568 36.50 -24.33 34.29
N GLN A 569 37.33 -23.51 33.66
CA GLN A 569 38.77 -23.79 33.50
C GLN A 569 39.54 -23.76 34.83
N LEU A 570 39.04 -23.02 35.82
CA LEU A 570 39.65 -22.92 37.16
C LEU A 570 39.48 -24.21 37.98
N LEU A 571 38.55 -25.10 37.59
CA LEU A 571 38.31 -26.34 38.31
C LEU A 571 39.48 -27.33 38.18
N PRO A 572 39.83 -28.06 39.26
CA PRO A 572 40.81 -29.14 39.20
C PRO A 572 40.46 -30.20 38.16
N GLU A 573 41.48 -30.84 37.58
CA GLU A 573 41.30 -31.79 36.46
C GLU A 573 40.39 -32.96 36.79
N ARG A 574 40.54 -33.51 38.00
CA ARG A 574 39.72 -34.64 38.49
C ARG A 574 38.24 -34.28 38.52
N SER A 575 37.91 -33.10 39.04
CA SER A 575 36.53 -32.60 39.14
C SER A 575 35.96 -32.29 37.76
N TRP A 576 36.75 -31.67 36.88
CA TRP A 576 36.31 -31.34 35.52
C TRP A 576 36.00 -32.57 34.67
N LEU A 577 36.82 -33.62 34.75
CA LEU A 577 36.59 -34.87 34.03
C LEU A 577 35.28 -35.56 34.45
N TRP A 578 34.98 -35.53 35.75
CA TRP A 578 33.70 -36.05 36.28
C TRP A 578 32.51 -35.18 35.87
N LEU A 579 32.64 -33.84 35.94
CA LEU A 579 31.57 -32.90 35.56
C LEU A 579 31.30 -32.89 34.05
N ARG A 580 32.28 -33.23 33.21
CA ARG A 580 32.16 -33.24 31.75
C ARG A 580 31.07 -34.18 31.24
N GLN A 581 30.76 -35.26 31.96
CA GLN A 581 29.65 -36.16 31.59
C GLN A 581 28.27 -35.47 31.68
N TYR A 582 28.17 -34.44 32.53
CA TYR A 582 26.97 -33.63 32.74
C TYR A 582 27.04 -32.27 32.01
N ARG A 583 27.96 -32.09 31.04
CA ARG A 583 28.12 -30.81 30.32
C ARG A 583 26.80 -30.22 29.80
N PHE A 584 25.92 -31.07 29.26
CA PHE A 584 24.62 -30.63 28.75
C PHE A 584 23.74 -30.02 29.85
N PHE A 585 23.74 -30.62 31.06
CA PHE A 585 23.00 -30.09 32.21
C PHE A 585 23.51 -28.70 32.62
N PHE A 586 24.83 -28.50 32.65
CA PHE A 586 25.39 -27.18 32.94
C PHE A 586 25.06 -26.14 31.87
N VAL A 587 25.06 -26.51 30.59
CA VAL A 587 24.63 -25.60 29.51
C VAL A 587 23.17 -25.17 29.71
N VAL A 588 22.28 -26.11 30.05
CA VAL A 588 20.87 -25.81 30.34
C VAL A 588 20.72 -24.93 31.58
N LEU A 589 21.57 -25.09 32.59
CA LEU A 589 21.55 -24.30 33.82
C LEU A 589 22.07 -22.85 33.63
N VAL A 590 23.02 -22.63 32.70
CA VAL A 590 23.59 -21.30 32.46
C VAL A 590 22.62 -20.37 31.72
N LEU A 591 21.72 -20.91 30.88
CA LEU A 591 20.70 -20.10 30.20
C LEU A 591 19.81 -19.29 31.17
N PRO A 592 19.12 -19.89 32.16
CA PRO A 592 18.31 -19.14 33.11
C PRO A 592 19.15 -18.21 34.00
N LEU A 593 20.44 -18.51 34.24
CA LEU A 593 21.34 -17.58 34.93
C LEU A 593 21.63 -16.34 34.08
N GLY A 594 21.83 -16.50 32.76
CA GLY A 594 21.99 -15.39 31.83
C GLY A 594 20.73 -14.53 31.70
N VAL A 595 19.55 -15.17 31.74
CA VAL A 595 18.25 -14.47 31.84
C VAL A 595 18.14 -13.75 33.18
N ALA A 596 18.39 -14.41 34.31
CA ALA A 596 18.35 -13.75 35.62
C ALA A 596 19.30 -12.55 35.71
N LEU A 597 20.47 -12.63 35.06
CA LEU A 597 21.39 -11.51 34.93
C LEU A 597 20.81 -10.37 34.08
N SER A 598 20.03 -10.67 33.03
CA SER A 598 19.35 -9.64 32.24
C SER A 598 18.28 -8.91 33.05
N TRP A 599 17.57 -9.61 33.93
CA TRP A 599 16.61 -9.01 34.86
C TRP A 599 17.28 -8.12 35.92
N LEU A 600 18.48 -8.50 36.37
CA LEU A 600 19.26 -7.70 37.31
C LEU A 600 19.80 -6.42 36.67
N VAL A 601 20.24 -6.50 35.41
CA VAL A 601 20.92 -5.40 34.70
C VAL A 601 19.94 -4.53 33.92
N GLY A 602 18.77 -5.03 33.51
CA GLY A 602 17.83 -4.36 32.61
C GLY A 602 17.38 -2.98 33.10
N LYS A 603 16.84 -2.90 34.33
CA LYS A 603 16.42 -1.61 34.92
C LYS A 603 17.55 -0.62 35.15
N PRO A 604 18.71 -1.02 35.73
CA PRO A 604 19.88 -0.14 35.80
C PRO A 604 20.31 0.36 34.42
N LEU A 605 20.27 -0.49 33.40
CA LEU A 605 20.62 -0.14 32.04
C LEU A 605 19.63 0.88 31.44
N GLU A 606 18.33 0.73 31.69
CA GLU A 606 17.30 1.70 31.31
C GLU A 606 17.54 3.07 31.96
N GLN A 607 17.83 3.09 33.26
CA GLN A 607 18.12 4.32 33.99
C GLN A 607 19.40 5.01 33.49
N LEU A 608 20.46 4.24 33.21
CA LEU A 608 21.76 4.78 32.80
C LEU A 608 21.79 5.25 31.34
N LEU A 609 21.09 4.55 30.45
CA LEU A 609 21.20 4.79 29.00
C LEU A 609 20.00 5.52 28.40
N PHE A 610 18.84 5.49 29.06
CA PHE A 610 17.56 5.94 28.50
C PHE A 610 16.74 6.82 29.45
N ASP A 611 17.38 7.40 30.46
CA ASP A 611 16.76 8.32 31.43
C ASP A 611 15.54 7.74 32.18
N GLY A 612 15.50 6.41 32.30
CA GLY A 612 14.50 5.69 33.09
C GLY A 612 13.18 5.33 32.37
N ASP A 613 12.98 5.77 31.13
CA ASP A 613 11.82 5.35 30.31
C ASP A 613 12.23 5.15 28.85
N MET A 614 12.47 3.89 28.49
CA MET A 614 12.85 3.52 27.13
C MET A 614 11.75 3.82 26.09
N HIS A 615 10.47 3.70 26.45
CA HIS A 615 9.38 3.94 25.51
C HIS A 615 9.31 5.43 25.15
N ARG A 616 9.45 6.30 26.14
CA ARG A 616 9.54 7.75 25.91
C ARG A 616 10.75 8.13 25.05
N TRP A 617 11.90 7.48 25.26
CA TRP A 617 13.09 7.71 24.43
C TRP A 617 12.87 7.29 22.97
N LEU A 618 12.19 6.15 22.75
CA LEU A 618 11.85 5.60 21.43
C LEU A 618 10.85 6.48 20.66
N ASP A 619 9.85 7.04 21.34
CA ASP A 619 8.82 7.88 20.72
C ASP A 619 9.27 9.32 20.36
N GLY A 620 10.60 9.56 20.29
CA GLY A 620 11.18 10.85 19.91
C GLY A 620 11.37 11.84 21.07
N GLY A 621 11.36 11.36 22.32
CA GLY A 621 11.60 12.18 23.50
C GLY A 621 13.03 12.75 23.62
N GLU A 622 13.21 13.70 24.55
CA GLU A 622 14.51 14.24 24.94
C GLU A 622 15.39 13.15 25.59
N GLY A 623 16.68 13.07 25.21
CA GLY A 623 17.63 12.08 25.75
C GLY A 623 18.85 11.83 24.84
N SER A 624 19.94 11.32 25.41
CA SER A 624 21.17 11.03 24.63
C SER A 624 20.97 9.85 23.67
N THR A 625 21.60 9.90 22.49
CA THR A 625 21.54 8.78 21.53
C THR A 625 22.58 7.69 21.80
N VAL A 626 23.53 7.97 22.71
CA VAL A 626 24.63 7.08 23.09
C VAL A 626 24.13 5.72 23.56
N GLY A 627 23.03 5.68 24.31
CA GLY A 627 22.43 4.43 24.79
C GLY A 627 22.04 3.47 23.67
N GLY A 628 21.31 3.97 22.67
CA GLY A 628 20.89 3.20 21.51
C GLY A 628 22.07 2.68 20.69
N TRP A 629 23.06 3.53 20.42
CA TRP A 629 24.27 3.12 19.69
C TRP A 629 25.13 2.14 20.46
N LEU A 630 25.26 2.28 21.78
CA LEU A 630 26.01 1.36 22.61
C LEU A 630 25.48 -0.08 22.44
N ILE A 631 24.17 -0.26 22.44
CA ILE A 631 23.52 -1.57 22.25
C ILE A 631 23.76 -2.10 20.83
N LEU A 632 23.62 -1.27 19.80
CA LEU A 632 23.81 -1.69 18.40
C LEU A 632 25.28 -2.02 18.08
N LEU A 633 26.23 -1.28 18.66
CA LEU A 633 27.66 -1.40 18.38
C LEU A 633 28.37 -2.39 19.30
N ALA A 634 27.80 -2.79 20.44
CA ALA A 634 28.42 -3.74 21.36
C ALA A 634 28.76 -5.10 20.70
N PRO A 635 27.86 -5.76 19.93
CA PRO A 635 28.20 -7.00 19.23
C PRO A 635 29.31 -6.84 18.20
N LEU A 636 29.28 -5.76 17.42
CA LEU A 636 30.27 -5.47 16.38
C LEU A 636 31.64 -5.20 17.01
N SER A 637 31.66 -4.44 18.11
CA SER A 637 32.85 -4.17 18.90
C SER A 637 33.41 -5.47 19.50
N ALA A 638 32.55 -6.39 19.96
CA ALA A 638 32.98 -7.69 20.49
C ALA A 638 33.69 -8.54 19.43
N ILE A 639 33.17 -8.53 18.19
CA ILE A 639 33.80 -9.23 17.06
C ILE A 639 35.16 -8.60 16.73
N GLY A 640 35.22 -7.26 16.64
CA GLY A 640 36.45 -6.54 16.34
C GLY A 640 37.54 -6.75 17.39
N VAL A 641 37.20 -6.56 18.67
CA VAL A 641 38.11 -6.82 19.79
C VAL A 641 38.51 -8.29 19.84
N GLY A 642 37.56 -9.21 19.68
CA GLY A 642 37.83 -10.65 19.61
C GLY A 642 38.83 -11.02 18.52
N TYR A 643 38.71 -10.42 17.33
CA TYR A 643 39.67 -10.61 16.23
C TYR A 643 41.07 -10.11 16.60
N VAL A 644 41.19 -8.92 17.19
CA VAL A 644 42.48 -8.37 17.64
C VAL A 644 43.10 -9.24 18.75
N VAL A 645 42.30 -9.67 19.73
CA VAL A 645 42.77 -10.57 20.81
C VAL A 645 43.23 -11.92 20.23
N ALA A 646 42.51 -12.48 19.27
CA ALA A 646 42.86 -13.75 18.64
C ALA A 646 44.15 -13.65 17.82
N ARG A 647 44.34 -12.53 17.09
CA ARG A 647 45.47 -12.33 16.18
C ARG A 647 46.74 -11.86 16.88
N GLU A 648 46.64 -10.91 17.81
CA GLU A 648 47.81 -10.24 18.38
C GLU A 648 48.16 -10.72 19.80
N ILE A 649 47.15 -10.85 20.66
CA ILE A 649 47.36 -11.13 22.10
C ILE A 649 47.58 -12.63 22.34
N THR A 650 46.72 -13.46 21.76
CA THR A 650 46.71 -14.91 22.00
C THR A 650 48.03 -15.60 21.58
N PRO A 651 48.65 -15.29 20.44
CA PRO A 651 49.94 -15.88 20.07
C PRO A 651 51.09 -15.48 21.00
N ARG A 652 51.10 -14.23 21.49
CA ARG A 652 52.11 -13.75 22.44
C ARG A 652 52.00 -14.43 23.79
N LEU A 653 50.78 -14.54 24.32
CA LEU A 653 50.50 -15.27 25.56
C LEU A 653 50.91 -16.75 25.45
N ARG A 654 50.65 -17.39 24.31
CA ARG A 654 51.02 -18.80 24.08
C ARG A 654 52.54 -19.04 24.12
N ARG A 655 53.35 -18.06 23.69
CA ARG A 655 54.83 -18.15 23.79
C ARG A 655 55.30 -18.01 25.25
N LEU A 656 54.66 -17.14 26.02
CA LEU A 656 55.01 -16.88 27.42
C LEU A 656 54.51 -17.99 28.37
N SER A 657 53.41 -18.66 28.02
CA SER A 657 52.75 -19.65 28.87
C SER A 657 53.39 -21.02 28.89
N ALA A 658 54.52 -21.25 28.19
CA ALA A 658 55.14 -22.56 28.04
C ALA A 658 55.52 -23.23 29.37
N HIS A 659 55.82 -22.44 30.41
CA HIS A 659 56.24 -22.91 31.73
C HIS A 659 55.20 -22.65 32.83
N TRP A 660 54.00 -22.20 32.47
CA TRP A 660 52.98 -21.81 33.46
C TRP A 660 52.20 -23.02 33.98
N SER A 661 51.84 -22.98 35.26
CA SER A 661 50.90 -23.96 35.80
C SER A 661 49.52 -23.78 35.18
N ARG A 662 48.73 -24.87 35.11
CA ARG A 662 47.37 -24.84 34.55
C ARG A 662 46.50 -23.76 35.19
N LEU A 663 46.57 -23.61 36.51
CA LEU A 663 45.80 -22.59 37.24
C LEU A 663 46.20 -21.18 36.80
N ARG A 664 47.51 -20.93 36.64
CA ARG A 664 48.01 -19.64 36.15
C ARG A 664 47.54 -19.35 34.72
N CYS A 665 47.53 -20.36 33.85
CA CYS A 665 46.97 -20.23 32.50
C CYS A 665 45.46 -19.90 32.54
N ALA A 666 44.68 -20.61 33.36
CA ALA A 666 43.23 -20.39 33.47
C ALA A 666 42.89 -18.99 34.03
N VAL A 667 43.62 -18.53 35.06
CA VAL A 667 43.45 -17.18 35.61
C VAL A 667 43.80 -16.10 34.59
N VAL A 668 44.89 -16.26 33.84
CA VAL A 668 45.27 -15.29 32.81
C VAL A 668 44.29 -15.31 31.64
N ASP A 669 43.74 -16.46 31.26
CA ASP A 669 42.74 -16.57 30.20
C ASP A 669 41.42 -15.91 30.61
N LEU A 670 40.99 -16.09 31.87
CA LEU A 670 39.84 -15.37 32.45
C LEU A 670 40.08 -13.86 32.52
N ALA A 671 41.27 -13.42 32.96
CA ALA A 671 41.62 -12.00 33.01
C ALA A 671 41.63 -11.37 31.60
N LYS A 672 42.14 -12.10 30.61
CA LYS A 672 42.10 -11.70 29.19
C LYS A 672 40.67 -11.57 28.68
N PHE A 673 39.79 -12.50 29.04
CA PHE A 673 38.37 -12.42 28.68
C PHE A 673 37.68 -11.20 29.31
N ILE A 674 37.82 -10.99 30.62
CA ILE A 674 37.26 -9.84 31.32
C ILE A 674 37.80 -8.53 30.73
N GLY A 675 39.12 -8.44 30.52
CA GLY A 675 39.74 -7.28 29.88
C GLY A 675 39.21 -7.06 28.46
N GLY A 676 39.02 -8.12 27.68
CA GLY A 676 38.41 -8.04 26.35
C GLY A 676 36.97 -7.52 26.37
N VAL A 677 36.15 -7.92 27.35
CA VAL A 677 34.78 -7.40 27.55
C VAL A 677 34.82 -5.91 27.90
N VAL A 678 35.69 -5.50 28.83
CA VAL A 678 35.86 -4.08 29.19
C VAL A 678 36.28 -3.25 27.98
N VAL A 679 37.29 -3.68 27.23
CA VAL A 679 37.73 -3.00 26.00
C VAL A 679 36.61 -2.95 24.97
N THR A 680 35.81 -4.02 24.83
CA THR A 680 34.65 -4.04 23.94
C THR A 680 33.63 -2.97 24.30
N LEU A 681 33.28 -2.85 25.59
CA LEU A 681 32.33 -1.84 26.06
C LEU A 681 32.90 -0.42 25.91
N LEU A 682 34.20 -0.22 26.17
CA LEU A 682 34.86 1.07 25.95
C LEU A 682 34.90 1.47 24.48
N VAL A 683 35.20 0.54 23.57
CA VAL A 683 35.18 0.78 22.13
C VAL A 683 33.77 1.08 21.65
N ALA A 684 32.78 0.29 22.08
CA ALA A 684 31.38 0.53 21.74
C ALA A 684 30.89 1.89 22.25
N PHE A 685 31.25 2.27 23.48
CA PHE A 685 30.92 3.56 24.06
C PHE A 685 31.60 4.72 23.34
N ALA A 686 32.90 4.59 23.01
CA ALA A 686 33.61 5.61 22.25
C ALA A 686 33.02 5.82 20.85
N LEU A 687 32.63 4.74 20.17
CA LEU A 687 31.95 4.82 18.88
C LEU A 687 30.52 5.38 19.00
N ALA A 688 29.79 5.02 20.06
CA ALA A 688 28.47 5.56 20.33
C ALA A 688 28.52 7.08 20.58
N GLN A 689 29.50 7.55 21.36
CA GLN A 689 29.78 8.96 21.56
C GLN A 689 30.17 9.67 20.26
N LEU A 690 30.96 9.01 19.41
CA LEU A 690 31.29 9.54 18.09
C LEU A 690 30.05 9.72 17.22
N PHE A 691 29.11 8.77 17.24
CA PHE A 691 27.90 8.83 16.43
C PHE A 691 26.89 9.85 16.98
N ASP A 692 26.79 9.98 18.30
CA ASP A 692 26.03 11.05 18.96
C ASP A 692 26.62 12.43 18.61
N TRP A 693 27.95 12.57 18.64
CA TRP A 693 28.64 13.79 18.20
C TRP A 693 28.38 14.12 16.72
N LEU A 694 28.34 13.11 15.85
CA LEU A 694 27.98 13.25 14.43
C LEU A 694 26.48 13.49 14.20
N GLN A 695 25.66 13.56 15.26
CA GLN A 695 24.21 13.75 15.19
C GLN A 695 23.50 12.64 14.41
N PHE A 696 24.06 11.44 14.40
CA PHE A 696 23.40 10.26 13.83
C PHE A 696 22.45 9.69 14.89
N ASP A 697 21.15 9.92 14.73
CA ASP A 697 20.17 9.41 15.66
C ASP A 697 19.72 7.97 15.28
N PRO A 698 19.94 6.96 16.14
CA PRO A 698 19.53 5.59 15.85
C PRO A 698 18.01 5.42 15.81
N ARG A 699 17.25 6.35 16.40
CA ARG A 699 15.78 6.36 16.39
C ARG A 699 15.22 6.67 15.00
N ASN A 700 15.93 7.48 14.22
CA ASN A 700 15.51 7.86 12.86
C ASN A 700 15.74 6.75 11.81
N LEU A 701 16.46 5.68 12.16
CA LEU A 701 16.82 4.61 11.21
C LEU A 701 16.30 3.23 11.62
N TYR A 702 16.56 2.79 12.86
CA TYR A 702 16.43 1.37 13.23
C TYR A 702 15.60 1.09 14.49
N LEU A 703 15.49 2.06 15.40
CA LEU A 703 14.82 1.85 16.70
C LEU A 703 13.47 2.57 16.82
N GLY A 704 13.31 3.80 16.30
CA GLY A 704 12.08 4.63 16.27
C GLY A 704 11.00 4.38 17.34
N SER A 705 9.74 4.65 17.01
CA SER A 705 8.61 4.44 17.95
C SER A 705 8.31 2.95 18.18
N TYR A 706 7.83 2.64 19.38
CA TYR A 706 7.49 1.26 19.76
C TYR A 706 5.99 0.97 19.59
N ILE A 707 5.68 0.01 18.73
CA ILE A 707 4.33 -0.56 18.61
C ILE A 707 4.35 -1.99 19.15
N GLN A 708 3.33 -2.36 19.91
CA GLN A 708 3.25 -3.69 20.54
C GLN A 708 3.37 -4.86 19.54
N ARG A 709 2.76 -4.72 18.35
CA ARG A 709 2.86 -5.67 17.24
C ARG A 709 3.81 -5.11 16.20
N ASN A 710 4.97 -5.73 16.04
CA ASN A 710 6.09 -5.17 15.28
C ASN A 710 6.98 -6.23 14.62
N ALA A 711 8.00 -5.77 13.90
CA ALA A 711 8.97 -6.62 13.20
C ALA A 711 9.83 -7.50 14.11
N MET A 712 10.14 -7.06 15.34
CA MET A 712 10.83 -7.89 16.32
C MET A 712 10.01 -9.15 16.66
N ILE A 713 8.71 -8.97 16.97
CA ILE A 713 7.82 -10.08 17.32
C ILE A 713 7.70 -11.07 16.17
N VAL A 714 7.51 -10.57 14.95
CA VAL A 714 7.48 -11.42 13.75
C VAL A 714 8.81 -12.15 13.59
N GLY A 715 9.94 -11.44 13.71
CA GLY A 715 11.27 -12.03 13.62
C GLY A 715 11.51 -13.18 14.60
N PHE A 716 11.04 -13.06 15.85
CA PHE A 716 11.12 -14.15 16.84
C PHE A 716 10.20 -15.32 16.49
N ALA A 717 8.92 -15.06 16.21
CA ALA A 717 7.94 -16.11 15.98
C ALA A 717 8.20 -16.86 14.66
N MET A 718 8.48 -16.14 13.58
CA MET A 718 8.82 -16.72 12.29
C MET A 718 10.22 -17.33 12.31
N GLY A 719 11.20 -16.69 12.97
CA GLY A 719 12.52 -17.26 13.22
C GLY A 719 12.42 -18.64 13.90
N PHE A 720 11.60 -18.75 14.95
CA PHE A 720 11.30 -20.03 15.59
C PHE A 720 10.68 -21.05 14.63
N ALA A 721 9.75 -20.63 13.78
CA ALA A 721 9.08 -21.50 12.81
C ALA A 721 10.02 -22.05 11.72
N ILE A 722 11.05 -21.31 11.31
CA ILE A 722 12.01 -21.75 10.28
C ILE A 722 13.19 -22.55 10.85
N ILE A 723 13.48 -22.47 12.16
CA ILE A 723 14.59 -23.19 12.81
C ILE A 723 14.56 -24.70 12.49
N PRO A 724 13.45 -25.43 12.67
CA PRO A 724 13.42 -26.88 12.42
C PRO A 724 13.85 -27.26 11.01
N ILE A 725 13.40 -26.49 10.03
CA ILE A 725 13.63 -26.77 8.61
C ILE A 725 15.10 -26.59 8.27
N ILE A 726 15.66 -25.43 8.66
CA ILE A 726 17.07 -25.13 8.43
C ILE A 726 17.93 -26.13 9.20
N TYR A 727 17.59 -26.42 10.45
CA TYR A 727 18.32 -27.35 11.30
C TYR A 727 18.40 -28.75 10.70
N THR A 728 17.27 -29.34 10.30
CA THR A 728 17.24 -30.74 9.84
C THR A 728 18.05 -30.91 8.57
N ILE A 729 17.89 -29.99 7.61
CA ILE A 729 18.63 -30.04 6.35
C ILE A 729 20.12 -29.75 6.58
N ALA A 730 20.46 -28.84 7.48
CA ALA A 730 21.84 -28.56 7.85
C ALA A 730 22.52 -29.73 8.58
N ASP A 731 21.83 -30.41 9.50
CA ASP A 731 22.34 -31.60 10.19
C ASP A 731 22.62 -32.74 9.20
N ASP A 732 21.72 -32.96 8.24
CA ASP A 732 21.90 -33.96 7.18
C ASP A 732 23.08 -33.60 6.27
N ALA A 733 23.19 -32.33 5.87
CA ALA A 733 24.31 -31.85 5.07
C ALA A 733 25.66 -32.05 5.78
N LEU A 734 25.76 -31.68 7.06
CA LEU A 734 26.96 -31.87 7.86
C LEU A 734 27.26 -33.37 8.06
N GLY A 735 26.23 -34.18 8.31
CA GLY A 735 26.35 -35.63 8.48
C GLY A 735 26.83 -36.34 7.22
N SER A 736 26.52 -35.81 6.03
CA SER A 736 26.92 -36.39 4.74
C SER A 736 28.40 -36.26 4.40
N VAL A 737 29.15 -35.40 5.12
CA VAL A 737 30.60 -35.28 4.91
C VAL A 737 31.26 -36.63 5.20
N PRO A 738 32.19 -37.13 4.37
CA PRO A 738 32.82 -38.43 4.59
C PRO A 738 33.67 -38.52 5.87
N ASP A 739 33.56 -39.64 6.60
CA ASP A 739 34.28 -39.86 7.87
C ASP A 739 35.80 -39.92 7.72
N HIS A 740 36.32 -40.28 6.54
CA HIS A 740 37.77 -40.30 6.31
C HIS A 740 38.37 -38.89 6.33
N LEU A 741 37.64 -37.85 5.91
CA LEU A 741 38.10 -36.46 6.00
C LEU A 741 38.17 -35.99 7.45
N ARG A 742 37.17 -36.37 8.26
CA ARG A 742 37.18 -36.11 9.71
C ARG A 742 38.37 -36.80 10.37
N SER A 743 38.56 -38.08 10.07
CA SER A 743 39.61 -38.92 10.66
C SER A 743 41.01 -38.46 10.24
N ALA A 744 41.20 -38.02 9.00
CA ALA A 744 42.46 -37.48 8.51
C ALA A 744 42.85 -36.19 9.24
N SER A 745 41.91 -35.26 9.40
CA SER A 745 42.14 -34.00 10.13
C SER A 745 42.47 -34.25 11.61
N LEU A 746 41.70 -35.10 12.28
CA LEU A 746 41.96 -35.48 13.67
C LEU A 746 43.29 -36.24 13.82
N GLY A 747 43.63 -37.11 12.87
CA GLY A 747 44.90 -37.83 12.83
C GLY A 747 46.12 -36.92 12.64
N ALA A 748 45.95 -35.76 11.99
CA ALA A 748 46.97 -34.71 11.89
C ALA A 748 47.10 -33.86 13.17
N GLY A 749 46.38 -34.19 14.24
CA GLY A 749 46.42 -33.47 15.52
C GLY A 749 45.47 -32.27 15.60
N ALA A 750 44.55 -32.09 14.64
CA ALA A 750 43.55 -31.04 14.71
C ALA A 750 42.52 -31.31 15.83
N THR A 751 42.00 -30.25 16.45
CA THR A 751 40.89 -30.39 17.42
C THR A 751 39.56 -30.60 16.69
N PRO A 752 38.51 -31.15 17.36
CA PRO A 752 37.18 -31.28 16.76
C PRO A 752 36.66 -29.96 16.18
N LEU A 753 36.83 -28.84 16.90
CA LEU A 753 36.44 -27.51 16.42
C LEU A 753 37.22 -27.09 15.17
N GLN A 754 38.53 -27.37 15.11
CA GLN A 754 39.34 -27.08 13.92
C GLN A 754 38.91 -27.93 12.73
N THR A 755 38.64 -29.22 12.93
CA THR A 755 38.11 -30.12 11.91
C THR A 755 36.75 -29.64 11.41
N THR A 756 35.84 -29.26 12.30
CA THR A 756 34.52 -28.73 11.91
C THR A 756 34.63 -27.47 11.08
N VAL A 757 35.41 -26.47 11.53
CA VAL A 757 35.53 -25.17 10.85
C VAL A 757 36.32 -25.24 9.55
N ARG A 758 37.38 -26.04 9.49
CA ARG A 758 38.29 -26.08 8.32
C ARG A 758 37.93 -27.15 7.29
N ILE A 759 37.25 -28.21 7.68
CA ILE A 759 36.97 -29.35 6.81
C ILE A 759 35.46 -29.53 6.64
N VAL A 760 34.73 -29.78 7.73
CA VAL A 760 33.30 -30.17 7.65
C VAL A 760 32.42 -29.06 7.09
N ILE A 761 32.50 -27.84 7.65
CA ILE A 761 31.69 -26.70 7.20
C ILE A 761 31.97 -26.38 5.72
N PRO A 762 33.24 -26.17 5.28
CA PRO A 762 33.56 -25.94 3.87
C PRO A 762 33.03 -27.01 2.94
N THR A 763 33.14 -28.28 3.33
CA THR A 763 32.66 -29.42 2.52
C THR A 763 31.13 -29.47 2.45
N ALA A 764 30.44 -29.09 3.53
CA ALA A 764 28.98 -29.09 3.63
C ALA A 764 28.31 -27.77 3.16
N MET A 765 29.07 -26.76 2.71
CA MET A 765 28.56 -25.41 2.42
C MET A 765 27.37 -25.39 1.45
N SER A 766 27.39 -26.22 0.41
CA SER A 766 26.26 -26.29 -0.53
C SER A 766 24.97 -26.78 0.12
N GLY A 767 25.08 -27.69 1.09
CA GLY A 767 23.94 -28.18 1.86
C GLY A 767 23.48 -27.18 2.93
N LEU A 768 24.40 -26.55 3.66
CA LEU A 768 24.08 -25.49 4.62
C LEU A 768 23.38 -24.30 3.95
N PHE A 769 23.87 -23.89 2.78
CA PHE A 769 23.23 -22.85 1.98
C PHE A 769 21.83 -23.29 1.53
N SER A 770 21.66 -24.53 1.06
CA SER A 770 20.34 -25.07 0.68
C SER A 770 19.36 -25.05 1.85
N ALA A 771 19.82 -25.37 3.07
CA ALA A 771 19.01 -25.32 4.28
C ALA A 771 18.47 -23.91 4.56
N VAL A 772 19.35 -22.90 4.54
CA VAL A 772 18.98 -21.48 4.72
C VAL A 772 18.00 -21.04 3.65
N MET A 773 18.21 -21.46 2.40
CA MET A 773 17.35 -21.10 1.28
C MET A 773 15.93 -21.65 1.40
N ILE A 774 15.78 -22.88 1.86
CA ILE A 774 14.45 -23.46 2.10
C ILE A 774 13.76 -22.74 3.27
N GLY A 775 14.51 -22.33 4.29
CA GLY A 775 14.00 -21.47 5.37
C GLY A 775 13.55 -20.08 4.87
N LEU A 776 14.33 -19.44 4.01
CA LEU A 776 13.98 -18.17 3.35
C LEU A 776 12.68 -18.30 2.57
N GLY A 777 12.53 -19.34 1.74
CA GLY A 777 11.30 -19.58 0.97
C GLY A 777 10.06 -19.71 1.85
N ARG A 778 10.18 -20.38 3.01
CA ARG A 778 9.09 -20.43 4.00
C ARG A 778 8.81 -19.06 4.62
N ALA A 779 9.83 -18.29 4.98
CA ALA A 779 9.66 -16.97 5.59
C ALA A 779 8.94 -15.98 4.65
N VAL A 780 9.30 -15.96 3.36
CA VAL A 780 8.68 -15.09 2.36
C VAL A 780 7.19 -15.42 2.16
N GLY A 781 6.84 -16.71 2.17
CA GLY A 781 5.48 -17.19 1.91
C GLY A 781 4.57 -17.32 3.13
N GLU A 782 5.06 -17.04 4.32
CA GLU A 782 4.26 -17.17 5.54
C GLU A 782 3.25 -16.02 5.65
N THR A 783 2.04 -16.40 6.04
CA THR A 783 0.90 -15.48 6.06
C THR A 783 0.39 -15.26 7.49
N MET A 784 0.28 -16.33 8.28
CA MET A 784 -0.50 -16.30 9.53
C MET A 784 0.27 -15.67 10.68
N ILE A 785 1.57 -15.97 10.82
CA ILE A 785 2.40 -15.32 11.83
C ILE A 785 2.45 -13.81 11.60
N VAL A 786 2.68 -13.40 10.35
CA VAL A 786 2.78 -11.99 9.98
C VAL A 786 1.46 -11.26 10.17
N LEU A 787 0.35 -11.83 9.66
CA LEU A 787 -0.99 -11.24 9.78
C LEU A 787 -1.36 -10.93 11.23
N MET A 788 -0.97 -11.81 12.17
CA MET A 788 -1.32 -11.65 13.58
C MET A 788 -0.34 -10.75 14.35
N ALA A 789 0.96 -10.78 14.02
CA ALA A 789 2.01 -10.16 14.84
C ALA A 789 2.63 -8.88 14.26
N ALA A 790 2.43 -8.55 12.99
CA ALA A 790 3.09 -7.41 12.32
C ALA A 790 2.40 -6.06 12.51
N GLY A 791 1.18 -6.03 13.08
CA GLY A 791 0.39 -4.80 13.23
C GLY A 791 -0.33 -4.34 11.95
N ASN A 792 0.03 -4.86 10.78
CA ASN A 792 -0.61 -4.64 9.48
C ASN A 792 -0.67 -3.17 9.00
N THR A 793 0.33 -2.37 9.37
CA THR A 793 0.49 -0.98 8.92
C THR A 793 1.42 -0.93 7.70
N PRO A 794 0.99 -0.51 6.50
CA PRO A 794 1.83 -0.55 5.29
C PRO A 794 2.79 0.65 5.22
N ILE A 795 3.82 0.64 6.07
CA ILE A 795 4.86 1.68 6.17
C ILE A 795 6.23 1.16 5.71
N MET A 796 7.07 2.06 5.19
CA MET A 796 8.39 1.73 4.64
C MET A 796 9.54 2.19 5.55
N ASP A 797 9.53 1.72 6.79
CA ASP A 797 10.53 2.05 7.80
C ASP A 797 11.29 0.78 8.25
N TRP A 798 12.62 0.85 8.36
CA TRP A 798 13.48 -0.22 8.87
C TRP A 798 13.47 -0.33 10.41
N ASN A 799 12.71 0.50 11.11
CA ASN A 799 12.50 0.36 12.54
C ASN A 799 12.01 -1.06 12.92
N ILE A 800 12.76 -1.74 13.79
CA ILE A 800 12.44 -3.09 14.29
C ILE A 800 11.19 -3.13 15.20
N PHE A 801 10.88 -2.03 15.88
CA PHE A 801 9.75 -1.89 16.79
C PHE A 801 8.49 -1.33 16.14
N ASN A 802 8.54 -1.03 14.84
CA ASN A 802 7.37 -0.60 14.08
C ASN A 802 6.65 -1.76 13.39
N GLY A 803 5.36 -1.55 13.14
CA GLY A 803 4.54 -2.45 12.34
C GLY A 803 4.93 -2.45 10.86
N PHE A 804 4.39 -3.41 10.11
CA PHE A 804 4.50 -3.47 8.66
C PHE A 804 3.36 -4.33 8.10
N ARG A 805 3.17 -4.34 6.78
CA ARG A 805 2.23 -5.22 6.09
C ARG A 805 2.93 -5.94 4.94
N THR A 806 2.75 -7.25 4.81
CA THR A 806 3.34 -8.04 3.71
C THR A 806 2.35 -8.26 2.58
N LEU A 807 2.85 -8.66 1.40
CA LEU A 807 2.01 -9.07 0.28
C LEU A 807 1.08 -10.23 0.68
N SER A 808 1.61 -11.23 1.38
CA SER A 808 0.85 -12.40 1.85
C SER A 808 -0.29 -12.03 2.81
N ALA A 809 0.01 -11.19 3.82
CA ALA A 809 -0.99 -10.73 4.78
C ALA A 809 -2.02 -9.81 4.12
N ASN A 810 -1.60 -8.97 3.18
CA ASN A 810 -2.50 -8.10 2.43
C ASN A 810 -3.53 -8.90 1.62
N LEU A 811 -3.07 -9.91 0.87
CA LEU A 811 -3.93 -10.82 0.11
C LEU A 811 -4.93 -11.55 1.00
N ALA A 812 -4.50 -12.03 2.17
CA ALA A 812 -5.37 -12.76 3.09
C ALA A 812 -6.50 -11.89 3.68
N VAL A 813 -6.26 -10.59 3.87
CA VAL A 813 -7.23 -9.67 4.46
C VAL A 813 -8.17 -9.10 3.41
N GLU A 814 -7.65 -8.60 2.30
CA GLU A 814 -8.44 -7.77 1.38
C GLU A 814 -9.07 -8.54 0.23
N LEU A 815 -8.52 -9.71 -0.15
CA LEU A 815 -9.07 -10.47 -1.27
C LEU A 815 -10.50 -10.97 -1.03
N PRO A 816 -10.89 -11.43 0.19
CA PRO A 816 -12.28 -11.81 0.46
C PRO A 816 -13.27 -10.64 0.41
N GLU A 817 -12.80 -9.41 0.60
CA GLU A 817 -13.63 -8.19 0.64
C GLU A 817 -13.69 -7.45 -0.70
N ALA A 818 -12.84 -7.82 -1.66
CA ALA A 818 -12.72 -7.12 -2.95
C ALA A 818 -13.80 -7.57 -3.96
N ASP A 819 -14.51 -6.60 -4.53
CA ASP A 819 -15.51 -6.84 -5.57
C ASP A 819 -14.89 -7.44 -6.84
N GLN A 820 -15.50 -8.51 -7.37
CA GLN A 820 -14.98 -9.19 -8.56
C GLN A 820 -14.93 -8.24 -9.77
N GLY A 821 -13.77 -8.20 -10.43
CA GLY A 821 -13.55 -7.37 -11.61
C GLY A 821 -13.19 -5.91 -11.31
N SER A 822 -13.28 -5.45 -10.06
CA SER A 822 -12.85 -4.12 -9.65
C SER A 822 -11.34 -3.92 -9.80
N THR A 823 -10.90 -2.67 -9.81
CA THR A 823 -9.47 -2.34 -9.83
C THR A 823 -8.75 -2.86 -8.60
N HIS A 824 -9.33 -2.72 -7.41
CA HIS A 824 -8.77 -3.26 -6.17
C HIS A 824 -8.55 -4.77 -6.26
N PHE A 825 -9.55 -5.53 -6.73
CA PHE A 825 -9.44 -6.96 -6.94
C PHE A 825 -8.27 -7.31 -7.86
N ARG A 826 -8.16 -6.68 -9.02
CA ARG A 826 -7.07 -6.96 -9.97
C ARG A 826 -5.70 -6.54 -9.45
N VAL A 827 -5.61 -5.43 -8.73
CA VAL A 827 -4.36 -5.00 -8.08
C VAL A 827 -3.94 -6.02 -7.02
N LEU A 828 -4.87 -6.62 -6.26
CA LEU A 828 -4.53 -7.74 -5.37
C LEU A 828 -3.93 -8.91 -6.16
N PHE A 829 -4.49 -9.30 -7.30
CA PHE A 829 -3.88 -10.31 -8.17
C PHE A 829 -2.49 -9.90 -8.67
N LEU A 830 -2.25 -8.62 -8.93
CA LEU A 830 -0.91 -8.10 -9.23
C LEU A 830 0.03 -8.25 -8.04
N THR A 831 -0.42 -8.00 -6.80
CA THR A 831 0.39 -8.25 -5.59
C THR A 831 0.73 -9.74 -5.43
N ALA A 832 -0.18 -10.64 -5.79
CA ALA A 832 0.09 -12.08 -5.84
C ALA A 832 1.12 -12.44 -6.92
N LEU A 833 1.01 -11.83 -8.12
CA LEU A 833 1.99 -11.99 -9.19
C LEU A 833 3.37 -11.45 -8.78
N ALA A 834 3.42 -10.32 -8.06
CA ALA A 834 4.65 -9.73 -7.53
C ALA A 834 5.29 -10.65 -6.48
N LEU A 835 4.50 -11.25 -5.57
CA LEU A 835 4.98 -12.25 -4.61
C LEU A 835 5.54 -13.49 -5.33
N PHE A 836 4.84 -13.97 -6.36
CA PHE A 836 5.30 -15.08 -7.19
C PHE A 836 6.62 -14.75 -7.91
N ALA A 837 6.71 -13.58 -8.53
CA ALA A 837 7.91 -13.12 -9.21
C ALA A 837 9.08 -12.94 -8.24
N MET A 838 8.85 -12.35 -7.07
CA MET A 838 9.85 -12.17 -6.01
C MET A 838 10.38 -13.53 -5.53
N THR A 839 9.50 -14.47 -5.20
CA THR A 839 9.90 -15.81 -4.76
C THR A 839 10.65 -16.56 -5.86
N PHE A 840 10.22 -16.45 -7.12
CA PHE A 840 10.92 -17.01 -8.26
C PHE A 840 12.33 -16.45 -8.40
N VAL A 841 12.49 -15.12 -8.42
CA VAL A 841 13.80 -14.44 -8.53
C VAL A 841 14.73 -14.86 -7.40
N VAL A 842 14.24 -14.82 -6.15
CA VAL A 842 15.03 -15.21 -4.97
C VAL A 842 15.48 -16.66 -5.07
N ASN A 843 14.58 -17.58 -5.45
CA ASN A 843 14.90 -19.00 -5.61
C ASN A 843 15.86 -19.25 -6.79
N THR A 844 15.74 -18.53 -7.90
CA THR A 844 16.65 -18.63 -9.04
C THR A 844 18.05 -18.14 -8.69
N VAL A 845 18.18 -16.97 -8.04
CA VAL A 845 19.46 -16.43 -7.57
C VAL A 845 20.12 -17.43 -6.62
N ALA A 846 19.35 -17.99 -5.69
CA ALA A 846 19.82 -18.99 -4.76
C ALA A 846 20.33 -20.26 -5.43
N GLU A 847 19.60 -20.78 -6.41
CA GLU A 847 20.05 -21.96 -7.15
C GLU A 847 21.36 -21.69 -7.89
N GLY A 848 21.50 -20.50 -8.50
CA GLY A 848 22.74 -20.07 -9.14
C GLY A 848 23.93 -20.04 -8.16
N VAL A 849 23.73 -19.49 -6.96
CA VAL A 849 24.75 -19.47 -5.90
C VAL A 849 25.09 -20.89 -5.42
N ARG A 850 24.08 -21.75 -5.21
CA ARG A 850 24.26 -23.15 -4.81
C ARG A 850 25.13 -23.92 -5.79
N GLN A 851 24.86 -23.79 -7.09
CA GLN A 851 25.63 -24.45 -8.14
C GLN A 851 27.10 -23.99 -8.16
N ARG A 852 27.35 -22.71 -7.91
CA ARG A 852 28.71 -22.16 -7.79
C ARG A 852 29.49 -22.77 -6.62
N PHE A 853 28.85 -22.91 -5.45
CA PHE A 853 29.48 -23.56 -4.30
C PHE A 853 29.76 -25.04 -4.54
N ARG A 854 28.82 -25.77 -5.16
CA ARG A 854 29.01 -27.17 -5.51
C ARG A 854 30.21 -27.38 -6.44
N ARG A 855 30.38 -26.53 -7.47
CA ARG A 855 31.53 -26.60 -8.38
C ARG A 855 32.86 -26.38 -7.65
N ARG A 856 32.93 -25.43 -6.71
CA ARG A 856 34.13 -25.18 -5.89
C ARG A 856 34.45 -26.35 -4.95
N ALA A 857 33.44 -26.98 -4.37
CA ALA A 857 33.62 -28.14 -3.49
C ALA A 857 34.18 -29.36 -4.23
N TYR A 858 33.88 -29.54 -5.52
CA TYR A 858 34.50 -30.60 -6.35
C TYR A 858 35.95 -30.32 -6.77
N GLN A 859 36.40 -29.07 -6.66
CA GLN A 859 37.78 -28.66 -6.99
C GLN A 859 38.73 -28.75 -5.78
N LEU A 860 38.18 -28.86 -4.57
CA LEU A 860 38.88 -29.10 -3.30
C LEU A 860 38.88 -30.60 -3.01
#